data_AF-A0A8D2D603-F1
#
_entry.id   AF-A0A8D2D603-F1
#
_cell.length_a   1.000
_cell.length_b   1.000
_cell.length_c   1.000
_cell.angle_alpha   90.00
_cell.angle_beta   90.00
_cell.angle_gamma   90.00
#
_symmetry.space_group_name_H-M   'P 1'
#
loop_
_entity.id
_entity.type
_entity.pdbx_description
1 polymer ?
#
loop_
_entity_poly.entity_id
_entity_poly.type
_entity_poly.pdbx_seq_one_letter_code
_entity_poly.pdbx_strand_id
1 'polypeptide(L)'
;MAPCADPGVFRMLLFPLLLWFLPPTEGSQRAEPMFTAVTNSVLPPDYDSNPTQLNYGVAVTDVDHDGDFEIVVAGYNGPNLVLKYDRAQKRLVNIAVDERSSPYYALRDRQGNAIGVTACDIDGDGREEIYFLNTNNAFSGVATYTDKLFKFRNNRWEDILSDEVNVARGVASLFAGRSVACVDRKGSGRYSIYIANYAYGNVGPDALIEMDPEASDLSRGILALRDVAAEAGVSKYTGGRGVSVGPILSSSASDIFCDNENGPNFLFHNQGNGTFVDAAASAGVDDPHQHGRGVALADFNRDGKVDIVYGNWNGPHRLYLQMSSHGKVRFRDIASPKFSMPSPVRTVIAADFDNDQELEIFFNNIAYRSSSANRLFRVIRREHGDPLIEELNPGDALEPEGRGTGGVVTDFDGDGMLDLILSHGESMAQPLSVFRGNQGFSNNWLRVVPRTQFGAFARGAKVVLYTKKSGAHLRIIDGGSGYLCEMEPVAHFGLGRDEASSVEVTWPDGKMVSRSVASEEMNSVLEIPYPRDEDKLQDPTPLECGQGFSQQENGHCMDTNECIQFPFVCPRDKPVCVNTYGSYRCRTNKRCSRGFEPNEDGTACVGTLGQSPGPRPTTPSAAAATAAAAASAAGAAAAAPVLVDGDLDLGSSVKERCEPSC
;
A
#
# COMPACT_ATOMS: atom_id res chain seq x y z
N MET A 1 -20.27 -88.22 -48.47
CA MET A 1 -19.17 -89.01 -47.86
C MET A 1 -17.98 -88.08 -47.72
N ALA A 2 -17.23 -88.19 -46.63
CA ALA A 2 -16.03 -87.39 -46.35
C ALA A 2 -15.06 -87.33 -47.56
N PRO A 3 -14.23 -86.29 -47.70
CA PRO A 3 -12.98 -86.31 -46.94
C PRO A 3 -12.49 -84.94 -46.38
N CYS A 4 -11.60 -85.05 -45.39
CA CYS A 4 -10.64 -84.04 -44.95
C CYS A 4 -9.27 -84.34 -45.58
N ALA A 5 -8.55 -83.28 -45.99
CA ALA A 5 -7.10 -83.10 -46.19
C ALA A 5 -6.93 -81.63 -46.67
N ASP A 6 -5.96 -80.78 -46.34
CA ASP A 6 -4.69 -80.77 -45.59
C ASP A 6 -4.36 -79.25 -45.34
N PRO A 7 -3.33 -78.86 -44.54
CA PRO A 7 -3.15 -77.49 -44.03
C PRO A 7 -2.29 -76.59 -44.93
N GLY A 8 -2.60 -75.29 -44.96
CA GLY A 8 -1.87 -74.28 -45.72
C GLY A 8 -1.80 -72.93 -44.96
N VAL A 9 -0.58 -72.51 -44.67
CA VAL A 9 -0.15 -71.30 -43.95
C VAL A 9 -0.58 -70.01 -44.67
N PHE A 10 -1.10 -69.00 -43.95
CA PHE A 10 -0.58 -67.60 -43.89
C PHE A 10 -1.60 -66.57 -43.35
N ARG A 11 -1.14 -65.81 -42.34
CA ARG A 11 -1.46 -64.42 -41.94
C ARG A 11 -2.94 -64.00 -41.81
N MET A 12 -3.34 -63.86 -40.54
CA MET A 12 -4.55 -63.18 -40.10
C MET A 12 -4.34 -61.65 -40.11
N LEU A 13 -5.13 -60.96 -40.93
CA LEU A 13 -5.36 -59.51 -40.91
C LEU A 13 -6.37 -59.19 -39.80
N LEU A 14 -6.07 -58.20 -38.96
CA LEU A 14 -6.99 -57.61 -37.99
C LEU A 14 -7.19 -56.13 -38.37
N PHE A 15 -8.43 -55.81 -38.73
CA PHE A 15 -8.95 -54.45 -38.93
C PHE A 15 -9.04 -53.70 -37.60
N PRO A 16 -8.66 -52.41 -37.52
CA PRO A 16 -9.08 -51.56 -36.41
C PRO A 16 -10.32 -50.71 -36.79
N LEU A 17 -11.25 -50.60 -35.85
CA LEU A 17 -12.38 -49.67 -35.85
C LEU A 17 -11.85 -48.22 -35.84
N LEU A 18 -12.32 -47.39 -36.79
CA LEU A 18 -12.17 -45.94 -36.74
C LEU A 18 -13.19 -45.35 -35.75
N LEU A 19 -12.73 -44.94 -34.57
CA LEU A 19 -13.40 -43.95 -33.73
C LEU A 19 -12.96 -42.56 -34.19
N TRP A 20 -13.91 -41.74 -34.60
CA TRP A 20 -13.71 -40.33 -34.91
C TRP A 20 -13.32 -39.58 -33.63
N PHE A 21 -12.11 -39.05 -33.59
CA PHE A 21 -11.69 -38.07 -32.59
C PHE A 21 -12.31 -36.71 -32.94
N LEU A 22 -13.32 -36.31 -32.16
CA LEU A 22 -13.65 -34.90 -32.00
C LEU A 22 -12.46 -34.22 -31.30
N PRO A 23 -12.00 -33.03 -31.74
CA PRO A 23 -10.97 -32.30 -31.02
C PRO A 23 -11.50 -31.97 -29.61
N PRO A 24 -10.64 -32.01 -28.58
CA PRO A 24 -11.05 -31.56 -27.26
C PRO A 24 -11.51 -30.10 -27.39
N THR A 25 -12.74 -29.85 -26.95
CA THR A 25 -13.24 -28.50 -26.70
C THR A 25 -12.21 -27.74 -25.90
N GLU A 26 -11.85 -26.55 -26.37
CA GLU A 26 -10.91 -25.61 -25.74
C GLU A 26 -11.01 -25.68 -24.22
N GLY A 27 -10.06 -26.39 -23.63
CA GLY A 27 -9.86 -26.38 -22.20
C GLY A 27 -9.51 -24.96 -21.82
N SER A 28 -10.13 -24.48 -20.74
CA SER A 28 -9.62 -23.37 -19.96
C SER A 28 -8.10 -23.51 -19.87
N GLN A 29 -7.36 -22.66 -20.58
CA GLN A 29 -5.93 -22.52 -20.32
C GLN A 29 -5.84 -22.14 -18.85
N ARG A 30 -5.34 -23.06 -18.03
CA ARG A 30 -5.16 -22.81 -16.61
C ARG A 30 -4.04 -21.77 -16.55
N ALA A 31 -4.38 -20.52 -16.22
CA ALA A 31 -3.41 -19.44 -16.14
C ALA A 31 -2.19 -19.88 -15.30
N GLU A 32 -0.98 -19.60 -15.80
CA GLU A 32 0.25 -19.99 -15.11
C GLU A 32 0.29 -19.36 -13.72
N PRO A 33 0.73 -20.10 -12.68
CA PRO A 33 0.77 -19.59 -11.32
C PRO A 33 1.81 -18.47 -11.21
N MET A 34 1.46 -17.37 -10.54
CA MET A 34 2.41 -16.30 -10.24
C MET A 34 3.48 -16.75 -9.23
N PHE A 35 3.06 -17.46 -8.17
CA PHE A 35 3.96 -17.80 -7.06
C PHE A 35 4.12 -19.30 -6.82
N THR A 36 5.32 -19.69 -6.37
CA THR A 36 5.61 -21.00 -5.77
C THR A 36 6.15 -20.83 -4.34
N ALA A 37 5.68 -21.69 -3.44
CA ALA A 37 6.12 -21.69 -2.06
C ALA A 37 7.57 -22.22 -1.93
N VAL A 38 8.42 -21.44 -1.29
CA VAL A 38 9.82 -21.79 -0.98
C VAL A 38 10.10 -21.82 0.53
N THR A 39 9.06 -21.69 1.36
CA THR A 39 9.15 -21.70 2.83
C THR A 39 10.03 -22.84 3.34
N ASN A 40 9.78 -24.09 2.94
CA ASN A 40 10.51 -25.24 3.45
C ASN A 40 12.01 -25.27 3.09
N SER A 41 12.42 -24.57 2.03
CA SER A 41 13.82 -24.49 1.62
C SER A 41 14.52 -23.27 2.21
N VAL A 42 13.84 -22.11 2.24
CA VAL A 42 14.45 -20.81 2.60
C VAL A 42 14.23 -20.49 4.08
N LEU A 43 13.06 -20.80 4.64
CA LEU A 43 12.66 -20.49 6.01
C LEU A 43 11.83 -21.65 6.60
N PRO A 44 12.41 -22.85 6.73
CA PRO A 44 11.66 -24.00 7.24
C PRO A 44 11.15 -23.75 8.66
N PRO A 45 9.97 -24.28 9.02
CA PRO A 45 9.44 -24.14 10.37
C PRO A 45 10.41 -24.69 11.43
N ASP A 46 10.80 -23.83 12.35
CA ASP A 46 11.62 -24.18 13.52
C ASP A 46 11.33 -23.20 14.66
N TYR A 47 11.80 -23.50 15.88
CA TYR A 47 11.47 -22.69 17.05
C TYR A 47 12.07 -21.27 17.03
N ASP A 48 13.21 -21.09 16.37
CA ASP A 48 14.01 -19.87 16.48
C ASP A 48 13.70 -18.89 15.34
N SER A 49 13.64 -19.37 14.10
CA SER A 49 13.52 -18.56 12.88
C SER A 49 12.11 -18.56 12.29
N ASN A 50 11.35 -19.65 12.41
CA ASN A 50 9.99 -19.69 11.88
C ASN A 50 9.03 -20.47 12.79
N PRO A 51 8.80 -20.00 14.02
CA PRO A 51 7.97 -20.69 14.99
C PRO A 51 6.50 -20.69 14.58
N THR A 52 5.82 -21.79 14.89
CA THR A 52 4.35 -21.83 14.88
C THR A 52 3.82 -20.99 16.04
N GLN A 53 3.61 -19.70 15.80
CA GLN A 53 3.14 -18.73 16.78
C GLN A 53 2.10 -17.79 16.15
N LEU A 54 1.70 -16.75 16.89
CA LEU A 54 0.84 -15.69 16.37
C LEU A 54 1.74 -14.58 15.82
N ASN A 55 2.05 -14.66 14.53
CA ASN A 55 2.81 -13.63 13.82
C ASN A 55 1.82 -12.60 13.24
N TYR A 56 2.16 -11.32 13.33
CA TYR A 56 1.34 -10.21 12.85
C TYR A 56 2.14 -9.34 11.88
N GLY A 57 2.16 -8.02 12.07
CA GLY A 57 2.81 -7.04 11.21
C GLY A 57 4.26 -7.40 10.86
N VAL A 58 4.68 -6.96 9.69
CA VAL A 58 6.01 -7.20 9.13
C VAL A 58 6.54 -5.90 8.54
N ALA A 59 7.79 -5.57 8.84
CA ALA A 59 8.51 -4.43 8.27
C ALA A 59 9.84 -4.90 7.67
N VAL A 60 10.33 -4.15 6.68
CA VAL A 60 11.64 -4.41 6.05
C VAL A 60 12.55 -3.20 6.26
N THR A 61 13.73 -3.44 6.84
CA THR A 61 14.74 -2.42 7.14
C THR A 61 16.13 -3.06 7.33
N ASP A 62 17.18 -2.26 7.27
CA ASP A 62 18.57 -2.68 7.54
C ASP A 62 18.85 -2.59 9.05
N VAL A 63 18.67 -3.71 9.75
CA VAL A 63 18.72 -3.81 11.21
C VAL A 63 20.15 -3.89 11.71
N ASP A 64 21.08 -4.48 10.99
CA ASP A 64 22.49 -4.56 11.41
C ASP A 64 23.43 -3.53 10.78
N HIS A 65 22.89 -2.69 9.89
CA HIS A 65 23.57 -1.59 9.19
C HIS A 65 24.70 -2.09 8.27
N ASP A 66 24.46 -3.19 7.56
CA ASP A 66 25.39 -3.75 6.57
C ASP A 66 24.97 -3.56 5.11
N GLY A 67 23.79 -2.96 4.89
CA GLY A 67 23.23 -2.65 3.56
C GLY A 67 22.36 -3.74 2.97
N ASP A 68 22.33 -4.97 3.53
CA ASP A 68 21.31 -5.97 3.22
C ASP A 68 20.05 -5.70 4.09
N PHE A 69 18.86 -6.03 3.58
CA PHE A 69 17.62 -5.83 4.33
C PHE A 69 17.26 -7.05 5.18
N GLU A 70 16.80 -6.80 6.41
CA GLU A 70 16.17 -7.78 7.27
C GLU A 70 14.64 -7.63 7.28
N ILE A 71 13.97 -8.75 7.54
CA ILE A 71 12.52 -8.82 7.74
C ILE A 71 12.23 -8.87 9.23
N VAL A 72 11.60 -7.82 9.75
CA VAL A 72 11.22 -7.70 11.16
C VAL A 72 9.75 -8.09 11.33
N VAL A 73 9.47 -9.04 12.21
CA VAL A 73 8.12 -9.61 12.39
C VAL A 73 7.65 -9.41 13.82
N ALA A 74 6.46 -8.83 13.98
CA ALA A 74 5.79 -8.68 15.26
C ALA A 74 5.22 -10.03 15.75
N GLY A 75 5.59 -10.41 16.97
CA GLY A 75 5.09 -11.60 17.65
C GLY A 75 4.10 -11.27 18.77
N TYR A 76 2.94 -11.92 18.76
CA TYR A 76 1.93 -11.79 19.81
C TYR A 76 1.93 -12.98 20.76
N ASN A 77 2.04 -12.74 22.07
CA ASN A 77 2.27 -13.79 23.08
C ASN A 77 3.46 -14.69 22.71
N GLY A 78 4.47 -14.11 22.07
CA GLY A 78 5.61 -14.82 21.52
C GLY A 78 6.68 -13.82 21.07
N PRO A 79 7.90 -14.29 20.83
CA PRO A 79 8.99 -13.40 20.45
C PRO A 79 8.82 -12.78 19.06
N ASN A 80 9.33 -11.57 18.90
CA ASN A 80 9.55 -10.96 17.58
C ASN A 80 10.66 -11.70 16.82
N LEU A 81 10.65 -11.60 15.49
CA LEU A 81 11.69 -12.17 14.63
C LEU A 81 12.43 -11.06 13.88
N VAL A 82 13.72 -11.25 13.63
CA VAL A 82 14.52 -10.41 12.74
C VAL A 82 15.27 -11.34 11.80
N LEU A 83 14.78 -11.48 10.57
CA LEU A 83 15.24 -12.48 9.61
C LEU A 83 16.18 -11.87 8.58
N LYS A 84 17.43 -12.36 8.54
CA LYS A 84 18.45 -11.98 7.56
C LYS A 84 18.66 -13.10 6.56
N TYR A 85 18.85 -12.78 5.28
CA TYR A 85 19.19 -13.78 4.28
C TYR A 85 20.67 -14.15 4.35
N ASP A 86 20.97 -15.37 4.80
CA ASP A 86 22.31 -15.94 4.76
C ASP A 86 22.56 -16.50 3.34
N ARG A 87 23.37 -15.78 2.56
CA ARG A 87 23.74 -16.15 1.18
C ARG A 87 24.51 -17.47 1.09
N ALA A 88 25.26 -17.86 2.13
CA ALA A 88 26.01 -19.11 2.15
C ALA A 88 25.07 -20.31 2.38
N GLN A 89 24.08 -20.16 3.26
CA GLN A 89 23.07 -21.17 3.54
C GLN A 89 21.90 -21.15 2.56
N LYS A 90 21.74 -20.04 1.82
CA LYS A 90 20.57 -19.72 0.98
C LYS A 90 19.26 -19.77 1.76
N ARG A 91 19.30 -19.25 2.99
CA ARG A 91 18.20 -19.33 3.96
C ARG A 91 18.05 -18.05 4.73
N LEU A 92 16.82 -17.72 5.10
CA LEU A 92 16.52 -16.71 6.10
C LEU A 92 16.83 -17.29 7.50
N VAL A 93 17.60 -16.55 8.28
CA VAL A 93 18.01 -16.91 9.64
C VAL A 93 17.66 -15.79 10.61
N ASN A 94 17.18 -16.12 11.80
CA ASN A 94 16.88 -15.12 12.81
C ASN A 94 18.15 -14.63 13.52
N ILE A 95 18.47 -13.34 13.40
CA ILE A 95 19.63 -12.71 14.06
C ILE A 95 19.29 -12.21 15.48
N ALA A 96 18.00 -12.01 15.79
CA ALA A 96 17.52 -11.72 17.13
C ALA A 96 17.47 -13.01 17.97
N VAL A 97 18.65 -13.48 18.38
CA VAL A 97 18.82 -14.71 19.15
C VAL A 97 18.58 -14.51 20.65
N ASP A 98 18.19 -15.59 21.33
CA ASP A 98 17.91 -15.63 22.77
C ASP A 98 19.18 -15.71 23.64
N GLU A 99 20.20 -14.92 23.29
CA GLU A 99 21.45 -14.82 24.02
C GLU A 99 21.62 -13.40 24.56
N ARG A 100 21.69 -13.22 25.90
CA ARG A 100 21.73 -11.89 26.54
C ARG A 100 22.93 -11.01 26.13
N SER A 101 24.00 -11.65 25.66
CA SER A 101 25.21 -11.02 25.10
C SER A 101 25.00 -10.49 23.69
N SER A 102 24.00 -10.99 22.95
CA SER A 102 23.69 -10.55 21.59
C SER A 102 23.26 -9.09 21.59
N PRO A 103 23.75 -8.27 20.65
CA PRO A 103 23.30 -6.89 20.49
C PRO A 103 21.81 -6.81 20.08
N TYR A 104 21.24 -7.89 19.55
CA TYR A 104 19.85 -7.97 19.09
C TYR A 104 18.89 -8.54 20.14
N TYR A 105 19.38 -8.95 21.32
CA TYR A 105 18.57 -9.62 22.35
C TYR A 105 17.31 -8.86 22.73
N ALA A 106 17.36 -7.52 22.76
CA ALA A 106 16.22 -6.70 23.16
C ALA A 106 15.08 -6.72 22.13
N LEU A 107 15.40 -6.79 20.83
CA LEU A 107 14.41 -6.84 19.75
C LEU A 107 13.54 -8.10 19.83
N ARG A 108 14.12 -9.21 20.33
CA ARG A 108 13.44 -10.50 20.47
C ARG A 108 12.19 -10.43 21.35
N ASP A 109 12.18 -9.50 22.32
CA ASP A 109 11.09 -9.20 23.26
C ASP A 109 10.13 -10.38 23.53
N ARG A 110 10.63 -11.44 24.18
CA ARG A 110 9.89 -12.72 24.35
C ARG A 110 8.52 -12.60 25.01
N GLN A 111 8.32 -11.55 25.81
CA GLN A 111 7.07 -11.29 26.53
C GLN A 111 6.21 -10.25 25.81
N GLY A 112 6.67 -9.78 24.64
CA GLY A 112 5.99 -8.81 23.80
C GLY A 112 4.64 -9.32 23.32
N ASN A 113 3.74 -8.38 23.09
CA ASN A 113 2.41 -8.61 22.54
C ASN A 113 2.26 -7.75 21.29
N ALA A 114 3.30 -7.79 20.45
CA ALA A 114 3.42 -6.94 19.31
C ALA A 114 2.48 -7.43 18.22
N ILE A 115 1.77 -6.49 17.61
CA ILE A 115 0.96 -6.75 16.42
C ILE A 115 1.40 -5.91 15.23
N GLY A 116 2.03 -4.75 15.43
CA GLY A 116 2.47 -3.89 14.33
C GLY A 116 3.92 -3.50 14.48
N VAL A 117 4.57 -3.20 13.36
CA VAL A 117 5.97 -2.80 13.33
C VAL A 117 6.20 -1.80 12.21
N THR A 118 7.07 -0.82 12.46
CA THR A 118 7.61 0.13 11.47
C THR A 118 9.04 0.51 11.86
N ALA A 119 9.83 0.98 10.90
CA ALA A 119 11.19 1.42 11.12
C ALA A 119 11.46 2.78 10.44
N CYS A 120 11.96 3.75 11.20
CA CYS A 120 12.41 5.04 10.65
C CYS A 120 13.38 5.79 11.55
N ASP A 121 14.15 6.69 10.94
CA ASP A 121 15.16 7.53 11.60
C ASP A 121 14.52 8.75 12.30
N ILE A 122 14.20 8.60 13.59
CA ILE A 122 13.47 9.63 14.35
C ILE A 122 14.43 10.74 14.78
N ASP A 123 15.67 10.39 15.11
CA ASP A 123 16.67 11.32 15.62
C ASP A 123 17.75 11.72 14.60
N GLY A 124 17.52 11.43 13.32
CA GLY A 124 18.31 11.92 12.19
C GLY A 124 19.77 11.54 12.30
N ASP A 125 20.07 10.31 12.71
CA ASP A 125 21.44 9.80 12.83
C ASP A 125 21.84 8.87 11.66
N GLY A 126 20.92 8.63 10.72
CA GLY A 126 21.12 7.82 9.53
C GLY A 126 20.74 6.35 9.71
N ARG A 127 20.34 5.91 10.90
CA ARG A 127 19.86 4.56 11.17
C ARG A 127 18.39 4.60 11.60
N GLU A 128 17.61 3.63 11.14
CA GLU A 128 16.21 3.55 11.53
C GLU A 128 16.05 2.98 12.94
N GLU A 129 15.24 3.63 13.78
CA GLU A 129 14.69 3.03 14.99
C GLU A 129 13.51 2.11 14.64
N ILE A 130 13.29 1.06 15.42
CA ILE A 130 12.22 0.08 15.18
C ILE A 130 11.14 0.24 16.25
N TYR A 131 9.92 0.57 15.83
CA TYR A 131 8.76 0.68 16.71
C TYR A 131 7.92 -0.58 16.66
N PHE A 132 7.60 -1.15 17.83
CA PHE A 132 6.63 -2.23 17.97
C PHE A 132 5.37 -1.74 18.69
N LEU A 133 4.24 -1.93 18.01
CA LEU A 133 2.91 -1.63 18.52
C LEU A 133 2.38 -2.85 19.31
N ASN A 134 2.07 -2.66 20.59
CA ASN A 134 1.59 -3.68 21.52
C ASN A 134 0.12 -3.44 21.90
N THR A 135 -0.78 -4.39 21.60
CA THR A 135 -2.24 -4.23 21.88
C THR A 135 -2.74 -4.97 23.13
N ASN A 136 -1.94 -5.91 23.67
CA ASN A 136 -2.12 -6.48 25.01
C ASN A 136 -3.53 -6.96 25.39
N ASN A 137 -4.13 -7.87 24.62
CA ASN A 137 -5.50 -8.42 24.79
C ASN A 137 -6.65 -7.37 24.79
N ALA A 138 -6.37 -6.07 24.73
CA ALA A 138 -7.38 -5.03 24.64
C ALA A 138 -7.81 -4.87 23.17
N PHE A 139 -9.10 -4.99 22.90
CA PHE A 139 -9.60 -4.80 21.55
C PHE A 139 -9.65 -3.31 21.14
N SER A 140 -9.97 -2.44 22.11
CA SER A 140 -10.13 -0.99 21.95
C SER A 140 -9.86 -0.25 23.27
N GLY A 141 -9.50 1.03 23.22
CA GLY A 141 -9.29 1.88 24.39
C GLY A 141 -7.94 1.64 25.07
N VAL A 142 -7.92 1.56 26.40
CA VAL A 142 -6.68 1.45 27.21
C VAL A 142 -6.10 0.03 27.15
N ALA A 143 -4.79 -0.06 26.94
CA ALA A 143 -3.99 -1.29 26.97
C ALA A 143 -3.16 -1.39 28.27
N THR A 144 -2.67 -2.59 28.58
CA THR A 144 -1.95 -2.89 29.83
C THR A 144 -0.44 -2.88 29.72
N TYR A 145 0.11 -2.92 28.49
CA TYR A 145 1.53 -2.69 28.23
C TYR A 145 1.66 -1.52 27.27
N THR A 146 2.82 -0.89 27.32
CA THR A 146 3.17 0.17 26.39
C THR A 146 3.73 -0.40 25.10
N ASP A 147 3.65 0.39 24.05
CA ASP A 147 4.47 0.19 22.86
C ASP A 147 5.96 0.30 23.20
N LYS A 148 6.81 -0.15 22.26
CA LYS A 148 8.27 -0.14 22.38
C LYS A 148 8.90 0.54 21.19
N LEU A 149 9.98 1.26 21.44
CA LEU A 149 10.78 1.88 20.39
C LEU A 149 12.24 1.53 20.65
N PHE A 150 12.83 0.78 19.74
CA PHE A 150 14.20 0.32 19.88
C PHE A 150 15.14 1.21 19.07
N LYS A 151 16.21 1.67 19.72
CA LYS A 151 17.34 2.37 19.10
C LYS A 151 18.62 1.57 19.28
N PHE A 152 19.47 1.54 18.27
CA PHE A 152 20.81 1.00 18.42
C PHE A 152 21.75 2.02 19.06
N ARG A 153 22.15 1.77 20.30
CA ARG A 153 23.14 2.58 21.04
C ARG A 153 23.96 1.68 21.95
N ASN A 154 25.14 2.13 22.38
CA ASN A 154 26.03 1.31 23.22
C ASN A 154 26.34 -0.08 22.62
N ASN A 155 26.44 -0.17 21.28
CA ASN A 155 26.63 -1.40 20.52
C ASN A 155 25.53 -2.47 20.72
N ARG A 156 24.29 -2.05 20.99
CA ARG A 156 23.13 -2.96 21.14
C ARG A 156 21.82 -2.23 20.89
N TRP A 157 20.76 -2.98 20.64
CA TRP A 157 19.40 -2.45 20.62
C TRP A 157 18.87 -2.25 22.05
N GLU A 158 18.28 -1.08 22.31
CA GLU A 158 17.71 -0.70 23.61
C GLU A 158 16.34 -0.02 23.42
N ASP A 159 15.39 -0.30 24.31
CA ASP A 159 14.05 0.30 24.31
C ASP A 159 14.10 1.71 24.93
N ILE A 160 14.01 2.74 24.08
CA ILE A 160 14.13 4.15 24.49
C ILE A 160 12.83 4.71 25.10
N LEU A 161 11.67 4.07 24.90
CA LEU A 161 10.45 4.47 25.61
C LEU A 161 10.53 4.16 27.11
N SER A 162 11.40 3.21 27.48
CA SER A 162 11.70 2.86 28.87
C SER A 162 12.73 3.78 29.53
N ASP A 163 13.32 4.73 28.81
CA ASP A 163 14.24 5.71 29.40
C ASP A 163 13.51 6.64 30.39
N GLU A 164 14.18 7.00 31.50
CA GLU A 164 13.58 7.82 32.56
C GLU A 164 12.94 9.11 32.04
N VAL A 165 13.56 9.76 31.05
CA VAL A 165 13.04 10.99 30.43
C VAL A 165 11.72 10.76 29.70
N ASN A 166 11.57 9.65 28.99
CA ASN A 166 10.38 9.33 28.19
C ASN A 166 9.26 8.76 29.08
N VAL A 167 9.62 7.98 30.11
CA VAL A 167 8.69 7.56 31.16
C VAL A 167 8.12 8.77 31.91
N ALA A 168 8.96 9.73 32.31
CA ALA A 168 8.51 10.94 32.99
C ALA A 168 7.60 11.82 32.12
N ARG A 169 7.75 11.75 30.79
CA ARG A 169 6.93 12.47 29.81
C ARG A 169 5.64 11.73 29.44
N GLY A 170 5.52 10.43 29.76
CA GLY A 170 4.33 9.64 29.47
C GLY A 170 4.02 9.46 27.98
N VAL A 171 5.06 9.39 27.15
CA VAL A 171 4.94 9.38 25.67
C VAL A 171 4.67 8.01 25.08
N ALA A 172 4.95 6.94 25.82
CA ALA A 172 4.67 5.59 25.36
C ALA A 172 3.14 5.38 25.28
N SER A 173 2.64 5.02 24.10
CA SER A 173 1.21 4.77 23.91
C SER A 173 0.72 3.67 24.85
N LEU A 174 -0.41 3.92 25.51
CA LEU A 174 -1.09 3.02 26.44
C LEU A 174 -2.47 2.61 25.89
N PHE A 175 -2.63 2.62 24.58
CA PHE A 175 -3.91 2.35 23.92
C PHE A 175 -3.81 1.15 22.98
N ALA A 176 -4.96 0.58 22.64
CA ALA A 176 -5.07 -0.53 21.70
C ALA A 176 -4.78 -0.06 20.27
N GLY A 177 -3.49 0.08 19.94
CA GLY A 177 -3.00 0.39 18.60
C GLY A 177 -3.36 -0.70 17.59
N ARG A 178 -3.49 -0.33 16.31
CA ARG A 178 -3.92 -1.23 15.24
C ARG A 178 -3.19 -1.04 13.92
N SER A 179 -2.46 0.05 13.74
CA SER A 179 -1.44 0.17 12.71
C SER A 179 -0.50 1.32 13.06
N VAL A 180 0.64 1.33 12.40
CA VAL A 180 1.72 2.29 12.66
C VAL A 180 2.39 2.64 11.33
N ALA A 181 2.88 3.88 11.21
CA ALA A 181 3.55 4.37 10.01
C ALA A 181 4.55 5.49 10.34
N CYS A 182 5.61 5.59 9.56
CA CYS A 182 6.60 6.66 9.58
C CYS A 182 6.20 7.85 8.70
N VAL A 183 6.31 9.06 9.26
CA VAL A 183 5.87 10.31 8.62
C VAL A 183 6.96 11.38 8.72
N ASP A 184 7.59 11.76 7.61
CA ASP A 184 8.41 12.99 7.54
C ASP A 184 7.52 14.21 7.30
N ARG A 185 6.72 14.56 8.31
CA ARG A 185 5.69 15.60 8.18
C ARG A 185 6.26 16.99 7.87
N LYS A 186 7.54 17.24 8.15
CA LYS A 186 8.21 18.53 7.97
C LYS A 186 9.19 18.55 6.78
N GLY A 187 9.40 17.42 6.09
CA GLY A 187 10.45 17.30 5.06
C GLY A 187 11.87 17.37 5.62
N SER A 188 12.05 17.10 6.90
CA SER A 188 13.33 17.28 7.58
C SER A 188 14.28 16.11 7.39
N GLY A 189 13.80 14.95 6.92
CA GLY A 189 14.53 13.68 6.98
C GLY A 189 14.53 13.02 8.37
N ARG A 190 13.85 13.62 9.35
CA ARG A 190 13.51 13.00 10.65
C ARG A 190 12.05 12.61 10.64
N TYR A 191 11.75 11.43 11.16
CA TYR A 191 10.39 10.89 11.13
C TYR A 191 9.64 11.08 12.44
N SER A 192 8.32 11.21 12.30
CA SER A 192 7.35 10.98 13.36
C SER A 192 6.73 9.59 13.16
N ILE A 193 6.33 8.93 14.25
CA ILE A 193 5.58 7.68 14.21
C ILE A 193 4.10 7.99 14.42
N TYR A 194 3.29 7.79 13.39
CA TYR A 194 1.84 7.85 13.48
C TYR A 194 1.30 6.50 13.98
N ILE A 195 0.40 6.55 14.96
CA ILE A 195 -0.21 5.37 15.57
C ILE A 195 -1.71 5.48 15.40
N ALA A 196 -2.29 4.57 14.61
CA ALA A 196 -3.72 4.41 14.48
C ALA A 196 -4.24 3.57 15.64
N ASN A 197 -4.99 4.18 16.55
CA ASN A 197 -5.56 3.51 17.72
C ASN A 197 -6.99 3.04 17.44
N TYR A 198 -7.39 1.97 18.12
CA TYR A 198 -8.81 1.61 18.21
C TYR A 198 -9.41 2.33 19.41
N ALA A 199 -10.00 3.50 19.16
CA ALA A 199 -10.64 4.30 20.18
C ALA A 199 -11.91 3.63 20.74
N TYR A 200 -12.17 3.83 22.04
CA TYR A 200 -13.46 3.53 22.66
C TYR A 200 -14.12 4.83 23.11
N GLY A 201 -15.09 5.32 22.33
CA GLY A 201 -15.65 6.66 22.52
C GLY A 201 -14.56 7.72 22.37
N ASN A 202 -14.32 8.51 23.43
CA ASN A 202 -13.28 9.55 23.45
C ASN A 202 -12.00 9.11 24.17
N VAL A 203 -11.73 7.80 24.22
CA VAL A 203 -10.55 7.22 24.89
C VAL A 203 -9.68 6.51 23.84
N GLY A 204 -8.38 6.80 23.85
CA GLY A 204 -7.40 6.25 22.90
C GLY A 204 -7.47 6.92 21.54
N PRO A 205 -7.20 8.23 21.43
CA PRO A 205 -7.08 8.88 20.14
C PRO A 205 -5.85 8.38 19.38
N ASP A 206 -5.83 8.59 18.07
CA ASP A 206 -4.61 8.45 17.27
C ASP A 206 -3.49 9.36 17.82
N ALA A 207 -2.25 8.87 17.74
CA ALA A 207 -1.06 9.53 18.29
C ALA A 207 -0.01 9.77 17.19
N LEU A 208 0.90 10.72 17.44
CA LEU A 208 1.98 11.08 16.52
C LEU A 208 3.22 11.41 17.34
N ILE A 209 4.09 10.44 17.52
CA ILE A 209 5.27 10.55 18.38
C ILE A 209 6.46 11.03 17.56
N GLU A 210 7.16 12.07 18.01
CA GLU A 210 8.38 12.58 17.38
C GLU A 210 9.45 12.95 18.41
N MET A 211 10.69 13.13 17.95
CA MET A 211 11.74 13.73 18.76
C MET A 211 11.36 15.15 19.19
N ASP A 212 11.56 15.46 20.48
CA ASP A 212 11.54 16.81 21.01
C ASP A 212 12.96 17.41 20.93
N PRO A 213 13.26 18.30 19.97
CA PRO A 213 14.60 18.86 19.81
C PRO A 213 15.03 19.76 20.98
N GLU A 214 14.10 20.36 21.72
CA GLU A 214 14.43 21.25 22.84
C GLU A 214 14.82 20.48 24.10
N ALA A 215 14.34 19.25 24.21
CA ALA A 215 14.57 18.39 25.37
C ALA A 215 15.56 17.25 25.13
N SER A 216 15.91 17.00 23.87
CA SER A 216 16.91 16.01 23.50
C SER A 216 18.32 16.58 23.62
N ASP A 217 19.25 15.74 24.08
CA ASP A 217 20.69 16.00 24.06
C ASP A 217 21.37 14.74 23.54
N LEU A 218 21.38 14.60 22.21
CA LEU A 218 21.93 13.44 21.51
C LEU A 218 23.43 13.26 21.80
N SER A 219 24.15 14.34 22.09
CA SER A 219 25.57 14.29 22.46
C SER A 219 25.82 13.55 23.78
N ARG A 220 24.79 13.52 24.64
CA ARG A 220 24.77 12.78 25.91
C ARG A 220 23.95 11.49 25.82
N GLY A 221 23.49 11.11 24.63
CA GLY A 221 22.64 9.95 24.38
C GLY A 221 21.20 10.10 24.90
N ILE A 222 20.75 11.33 25.18
CA ILE A 222 19.40 11.62 25.67
C ILE A 222 18.50 11.93 24.48
N LEU A 223 17.63 10.99 24.13
CA LEU A 223 16.58 11.17 23.13
C LEU A 223 15.23 11.34 23.83
N ALA A 224 14.74 12.58 23.89
CA ALA A 224 13.45 12.90 24.47
C ALA A 224 12.38 12.94 23.37
N LEU A 225 11.27 12.26 23.60
CA LEU A 225 10.15 12.18 22.68
C LEU A 225 8.98 13.04 23.18
N ARG A 226 7.99 13.26 22.31
CA ARG A 226 6.71 13.89 22.61
C ARG A 226 5.63 13.43 21.64
N ASP A 227 4.38 13.36 22.10
CA ASP A 227 3.21 13.18 21.23
C ASP A 227 2.69 14.55 20.75
N VAL A 228 2.64 14.74 19.45
CA VAL A 228 2.22 15.97 18.78
C VAL A 228 0.92 15.81 17.98
N ALA A 229 0.18 14.70 18.14
CA ALA A 229 -1.01 14.43 17.31
C ALA A 229 -2.05 15.56 17.34
N ALA A 230 -2.31 16.12 18.53
CA ALA A 230 -3.26 17.22 18.69
C ALA A 230 -2.76 18.52 18.04
N GLU A 231 -1.46 18.83 18.20
CA GLU A 231 -0.81 20.00 17.56
C GLU A 231 -0.82 19.88 16.04
N ALA A 232 -0.54 18.67 15.53
CA ALA A 232 -0.49 18.38 14.11
C ALA A 232 -1.90 18.26 13.48
N GLY A 233 -2.96 18.12 14.26
CA GLY A 233 -4.33 18.02 13.75
C GLY A 233 -4.77 16.61 13.33
N VAL A 234 -4.05 15.58 13.79
CA VAL A 234 -4.32 14.16 13.44
C VAL A 234 -4.89 13.34 14.59
N SER A 235 -5.07 13.93 15.78
CA SER A 235 -5.67 13.24 16.93
C SER A 235 -7.18 12.99 16.71
N LYS A 236 -7.50 11.79 16.22
CA LYS A 236 -8.88 11.34 15.93
C LYS A 236 -9.29 10.15 16.80
N TYR A 237 -10.59 9.92 16.90
CA TYR A 237 -11.18 8.82 17.65
C TYR A 237 -11.98 7.92 16.70
N THR A 238 -11.43 6.78 16.33
CA THR A 238 -12.07 5.81 15.43
C THR A 238 -11.52 4.41 15.66
N GLY A 239 -12.01 3.40 14.93
CA GLY A 239 -11.38 2.09 14.87
C GLY A 239 -10.24 2.07 13.88
N GLY A 240 -9.09 2.67 14.20
CA GLY A 240 -7.94 2.80 13.30
C GLY A 240 -7.52 1.45 12.69
N ARG A 241 -7.22 1.43 11.38
CA ARG A 241 -6.74 0.25 10.66
C ARG A 241 -5.53 0.64 9.81
N GLY A 242 -5.48 0.27 8.53
CA GLY A 242 -4.33 0.45 7.65
C GLY A 242 -3.97 1.93 7.52
N VAL A 243 -2.67 2.20 7.48
CA VAL A 243 -2.13 3.56 7.32
C VAL A 243 -1.13 3.54 6.19
N SER A 244 -1.25 4.51 5.28
CA SER A 244 -0.21 4.78 4.29
C SER A 244 0.17 6.24 4.21
N VAL A 245 1.44 6.46 3.89
CA VAL A 245 2.08 7.78 3.92
C VAL A 245 2.75 8.04 2.58
N GLY A 246 2.47 9.20 2.00
CA GLY A 246 3.04 9.61 0.72
C GLY A 246 2.43 10.92 0.21
N PRO A 247 2.91 11.45 -0.93
CA PRO A 247 2.38 12.67 -1.54
C PRO A 247 1.06 12.38 -2.28
N ILE A 248 -0.03 12.19 -1.52
CA ILE A 248 -1.33 11.78 -2.06
C ILE A 248 -2.07 12.96 -2.71
N LEU A 249 -2.25 14.04 -1.94
CA LEU A 249 -2.87 15.30 -2.36
C LEU A 249 -1.82 16.39 -2.60
N SER A 250 -0.70 16.28 -1.89
CA SER A 250 0.48 17.14 -1.98
C SER A 250 1.35 16.75 -3.17
N SER A 251 2.11 17.71 -3.70
CA SER A 251 3.07 17.43 -4.79
C SER A 251 4.29 16.62 -4.33
N SER A 252 4.65 16.75 -3.06
CA SER A 252 5.86 16.19 -2.43
C SER A 252 5.70 15.90 -0.93
N ALA A 253 5.05 16.80 -0.18
CA ALA A 253 4.88 16.62 1.27
C ALA A 253 4.13 15.34 1.63
N SER A 254 4.51 14.71 2.75
CA SER A 254 3.85 13.51 3.25
C SER A 254 2.43 13.82 3.74
N ASP A 255 1.42 13.32 3.02
CA ASP A 255 0.05 13.18 3.49
C ASP A 255 -0.12 11.79 4.15
N ILE A 256 -1.19 11.62 4.93
CA ILE A 256 -1.49 10.35 5.60
C ILE A 256 -2.91 9.91 5.22
N PHE A 257 -3.05 8.70 4.69
CA PHE A 257 -4.35 8.06 4.51
C PHE A 257 -4.51 6.97 5.56
N CYS A 258 -5.66 6.95 6.23
CA CYS A 258 -6.02 5.93 7.20
C CYS A 258 -7.34 5.32 6.79
N ASP A 259 -7.34 4.01 6.55
CA ASP A 259 -8.59 3.27 6.50
C ASP A 259 -9.04 2.90 7.91
N ASN A 260 -10.35 2.85 8.13
CA ASN A 260 -10.93 2.78 9.46
C ASN A 260 -12.07 1.76 9.54
N GLU A 261 -12.30 1.28 10.76
CA GLU A 261 -13.44 0.45 11.13
C GLU A 261 -14.46 1.27 11.94
N ASN A 262 -15.75 1.05 11.66
CA ASN A 262 -16.87 1.68 12.38
C ASN A 262 -16.90 3.21 12.28
N GLY A 263 -16.38 3.77 11.19
CA GLY A 263 -16.33 5.21 10.95
C GLY A 263 -15.72 5.54 9.59
N PRO A 264 -15.67 6.83 9.23
CA PRO A 264 -15.04 7.26 7.99
C PRO A 264 -13.53 7.04 8.01
N ASN A 265 -12.97 6.73 6.86
CA ASN A 265 -11.54 6.84 6.58
C ASN A 265 -11.07 8.30 6.72
N PHE A 266 -9.78 8.50 6.98
CA PHE A 266 -9.15 9.81 7.05
C PHE A 266 -8.15 10.01 5.91
N LEU A 267 -8.04 11.24 5.43
CA LEU A 267 -7.02 11.66 4.48
C LEU A 267 -6.46 12.99 4.96
N PHE A 268 -5.42 12.92 5.76
CA PHE A 268 -4.76 14.07 6.35
C PHE A 268 -3.87 14.74 5.31
N HIS A 269 -4.34 15.86 4.76
CA HIS A 269 -3.57 16.70 3.85
C HIS A 269 -2.59 17.58 4.63
N ASN A 270 -1.31 17.43 4.34
CA ASN A 270 -0.25 18.25 4.91
C ASN A 270 -0.29 19.66 4.33
N GLN A 271 -0.39 20.67 5.21
CA GLN A 271 -0.47 22.08 4.83
C GLN A 271 0.89 22.70 4.48
N GLY A 272 1.96 21.89 4.42
CA GLY A 272 3.33 22.31 4.10
C GLY A 272 4.12 22.84 5.30
N ASN A 273 3.52 22.86 6.50
CA ASN A 273 4.16 23.24 7.76
C ASN A 273 4.17 22.09 8.78
N GLY A 274 3.83 20.87 8.35
CA GLY A 274 3.70 19.69 9.19
C GLY A 274 2.42 19.62 10.03
N THR A 275 1.45 20.52 9.80
CA THR A 275 0.07 20.38 10.30
C THR A 275 -0.84 19.85 9.21
N PHE A 276 -1.94 19.23 9.61
CA PHE A 276 -2.81 18.48 8.72
C PHE A 276 -4.26 18.95 8.80
N VAL A 277 -4.98 18.78 7.69
CA VAL A 277 -6.43 18.90 7.61
C VAL A 277 -6.99 17.63 7.01
N ASP A 278 -8.00 17.06 7.66
CA ASP A 278 -8.71 15.90 7.13
C ASP A 278 -9.57 16.29 5.91
N ALA A 279 -9.23 15.72 4.77
CA ALA A 279 -9.80 16.00 3.46
C ALA A 279 -10.62 14.83 2.89
N ALA A 280 -10.77 13.71 3.61
CA ALA A 280 -11.32 12.45 3.07
C ALA A 280 -12.68 12.63 2.39
N ALA A 281 -13.64 13.25 3.08
CA ALA A 281 -14.98 13.48 2.56
C ALA A 281 -14.99 14.41 1.33
N SER A 282 -14.11 15.43 1.32
CA SER A 282 -14.02 16.38 0.20
C SER A 282 -13.39 15.75 -1.04
N ALA A 283 -12.46 14.82 -0.84
CA ALA A 283 -11.78 14.05 -1.87
C ALA A 283 -12.62 12.83 -2.34
N GLY A 284 -13.59 12.38 -1.55
CA GLY A 284 -14.52 11.29 -1.86
C GLY A 284 -14.01 9.89 -1.49
N VAL A 285 -13.18 9.80 -0.44
CA VAL A 285 -12.54 8.55 0.02
C VAL A 285 -12.84 8.21 1.48
N ASP A 286 -13.81 8.90 2.09
CA ASP A 286 -14.19 8.70 3.50
C ASP A 286 -14.94 7.38 3.76
N ASP A 287 -15.57 6.77 2.75
CA ASP A 287 -16.20 5.43 2.75
C ASP A 287 -16.83 5.00 4.11
N PRO A 288 -17.72 5.82 4.72
CA PRO A 288 -18.09 5.75 6.14
C PRO A 288 -18.91 4.52 6.56
N HIS A 289 -19.25 3.65 5.60
CA HIS A 289 -20.07 2.47 5.82
C HIS A 289 -19.29 1.16 5.60
N GLN A 290 -17.99 1.26 5.39
CA GLN A 290 -17.12 0.11 5.21
C GLN A 290 -16.14 -0.01 6.37
N HIS A 291 -15.38 -1.10 6.37
CA HIS A 291 -14.44 -1.45 7.42
C HIS A 291 -13.08 -1.68 6.78
N GLY A 292 -12.30 -0.61 6.64
CA GLY A 292 -10.94 -0.64 6.09
C GLY A 292 -10.04 -1.63 6.82
N ARG A 293 -8.99 -2.09 6.13
CA ARG A 293 -7.99 -3.02 6.66
C ARG A 293 -6.61 -2.68 6.13
N GLY A 294 -6.33 -3.02 4.88
CA GLY A 294 -5.03 -2.84 4.27
C GLY A 294 -5.10 -1.88 3.10
N VAL A 295 -4.11 -1.00 2.99
CA VAL A 295 -4.01 0.04 1.97
C VAL A 295 -2.64 0.00 1.27
N ALA A 296 -2.61 0.35 -0.02
CA ALA A 296 -1.39 0.63 -0.75
C ALA A 296 -1.57 1.86 -1.66
N LEU A 297 -0.45 2.54 -1.94
CA LEU A 297 -0.37 3.71 -2.81
C LEU A 297 0.45 3.37 -4.06
N ALA A 298 -0.02 3.78 -5.23
CA ALA A 298 0.68 3.58 -6.49
C ALA A 298 0.13 4.51 -7.58
N ASP A 299 0.77 4.55 -8.75
CA ASP A 299 0.20 5.13 -9.96
C ASP A 299 -0.28 3.99 -10.88
N PHE A 300 -1.57 3.65 -10.81
CA PHE A 300 -2.13 2.45 -11.46
C PHE A 300 -2.49 2.67 -12.92
N ASN A 301 -2.57 3.92 -13.38
CA ASN A 301 -2.91 4.26 -14.77
C ASN A 301 -1.74 4.95 -15.51
N ARG A 302 -0.61 5.15 -14.83
CA ARG A 302 0.59 5.87 -15.29
C ARG A 302 0.27 7.30 -15.71
N ASP A 303 -0.49 8.02 -14.89
CA ASP A 303 -0.84 9.43 -15.13
C ASP A 303 -0.05 10.43 -14.26
N GLY A 304 0.95 9.94 -13.52
CA GLY A 304 1.83 10.74 -12.67
C GLY A 304 1.19 11.16 -11.35
N LYS A 305 0.01 10.63 -11.01
CA LYS A 305 -0.68 10.88 -9.74
C LYS A 305 -0.70 9.64 -8.86
N VAL A 306 -0.85 9.89 -7.55
CA VAL A 306 -0.93 8.84 -6.54
C VAL A 306 -2.38 8.40 -6.38
N ASP A 307 -2.63 7.16 -6.74
CA ASP A 307 -3.89 6.44 -6.57
C ASP A 307 -3.90 5.65 -5.25
N ILE A 308 -5.09 5.21 -4.83
CA ILE A 308 -5.29 4.49 -3.57
C ILE A 308 -5.99 3.16 -3.86
N VAL A 309 -5.43 2.06 -3.36
CA VAL A 309 -6.14 0.78 -3.27
C VAL A 309 -6.29 0.40 -1.81
N TYR A 310 -7.46 -0.07 -1.40
CA TYR A 310 -7.61 -0.69 -0.09
C TYR A 310 -8.69 -1.77 -0.04
N GLY A 311 -8.56 -2.63 0.97
CA GLY A 311 -9.43 -3.76 1.22
C GLY A 311 -10.39 -3.50 2.39
N ASN A 312 -11.67 -3.72 2.15
CA ASN A 312 -12.69 -3.72 3.21
C ASN A 312 -12.97 -5.12 3.77
N TRP A 313 -13.01 -5.26 5.10
CA TRP A 313 -13.34 -6.49 5.81
C TRP A 313 -14.77 -6.96 5.50
N ASN A 314 -14.90 -8.04 4.74
CA ASN A 314 -16.19 -8.58 4.25
C ASN A 314 -17.06 -7.51 3.55
N GLY A 315 -16.45 -6.46 3.03
CA GLY A 315 -17.08 -5.40 2.25
C GLY A 315 -16.41 -5.26 0.88
N PRO A 316 -17.00 -4.47 -0.03
CA PRO A 316 -16.41 -4.26 -1.35
C PRO A 316 -15.05 -3.57 -1.28
N HIS A 317 -14.02 -4.17 -1.88
CA HIS A 317 -12.69 -3.58 -2.03
C HIS A 317 -12.72 -2.40 -3.02
N ARG A 318 -11.76 -1.47 -2.88
CA ARG A 318 -11.73 -0.21 -3.62
C ARG A 318 -10.44 -0.06 -4.41
N LEU A 319 -10.55 0.50 -5.61
CA LEU A 319 -9.40 0.99 -6.38
C LEU A 319 -9.74 2.39 -6.89
N TYR A 320 -9.14 3.40 -6.28
CA TYR A 320 -9.43 4.80 -6.51
C TYR A 320 -8.38 5.45 -7.38
N LEU A 321 -8.77 5.93 -8.57
CA LEU A 321 -7.92 6.77 -9.38
C LEU A 321 -8.02 8.24 -8.97
N GLN A 322 -6.88 8.91 -8.87
CA GLN A 322 -6.81 10.33 -8.59
C GLN A 322 -7.20 11.16 -9.82
N MET A 323 -8.21 11.99 -9.65
CA MET A 323 -8.72 12.92 -10.65
C MET A 323 -8.46 14.34 -10.19
N SER A 324 -7.85 15.15 -11.06
CA SER A 324 -7.70 16.58 -10.83
C SER A 324 -8.59 17.35 -11.80
N SER A 325 -9.49 18.18 -11.28
CA SER A 325 -10.31 19.08 -12.10
C SER A 325 -10.41 20.45 -11.43
N HIS A 326 -10.05 21.50 -12.17
CA HIS A 326 -10.05 22.90 -11.69
C HIS A 326 -9.30 23.10 -10.35
N GLY A 327 -8.16 22.43 -10.18
CA GLY A 327 -7.34 22.53 -8.96
C GLY A 327 -7.90 21.82 -7.73
N LYS A 328 -8.97 21.02 -7.88
CA LYS A 328 -9.48 20.15 -6.81
C LYS A 328 -9.15 18.69 -7.14
N VAL A 329 -8.52 18.03 -6.18
CA VAL A 329 -8.27 16.59 -6.22
C VAL A 329 -9.52 15.85 -5.73
N ARG A 330 -9.92 14.82 -6.47
CA ARG A 330 -10.98 13.87 -6.10
C ARG A 330 -10.57 12.47 -6.53
N PHE A 331 -11.19 11.47 -5.94
CA PHE A 331 -10.95 10.08 -6.30
C PHE A 331 -12.18 9.45 -6.94
N ARG A 332 -11.96 8.56 -7.90
CA ARG A 332 -13.01 7.79 -8.57
C ARG A 332 -12.71 6.30 -8.44
N ASP A 333 -13.63 5.56 -7.82
CA ASP A 333 -13.55 4.11 -7.73
C ASP A 333 -13.72 3.48 -9.12
N ILE A 334 -12.77 2.65 -9.51
CA ILE A 334 -12.77 1.89 -10.78
C ILE A 334 -12.79 0.37 -10.54
N ALA A 335 -12.97 -0.08 -9.30
CA ALA A 335 -13.02 -1.50 -8.98
C ALA A 335 -14.03 -2.24 -9.87
N SER A 336 -13.58 -3.31 -10.53
CA SER A 336 -14.46 -4.19 -11.29
C SER A 336 -15.33 -5.02 -10.33
N PRO A 337 -16.49 -5.56 -10.77
CA PRO A 337 -17.32 -6.41 -9.91
C PRO A 337 -16.58 -7.61 -9.29
N LYS A 338 -15.58 -8.17 -10.00
CA LYS A 338 -14.72 -9.23 -9.46
C LYS A 338 -13.74 -8.70 -8.42
N PHE A 339 -13.11 -7.56 -8.69
CA PHE A 339 -12.16 -6.93 -7.78
C PHE A 339 -12.85 -6.51 -6.48
N SER A 340 -14.02 -5.87 -6.58
CA SER A 340 -14.81 -5.41 -5.44
C SER A 340 -15.54 -6.54 -4.69
N MET A 341 -15.31 -7.81 -5.02
CA MET A 341 -16.01 -8.90 -4.36
C MET A 341 -15.53 -9.02 -2.90
N PRO A 342 -16.46 -9.01 -1.92
CA PRO A 342 -16.10 -9.04 -0.50
C PRO A 342 -15.26 -10.25 -0.09
N SER A 343 -14.31 -10.03 0.81
CA SER A 343 -13.50 -11.08 1.43
C SER A 343 -12.98 -10.63 2.81
N PRO A 344 -12.56 -11.54 3.71
CA PRO A 344 -11.98 -11.19 5.00
C PRO A 344 -10.51 -10.77 4.84
N VAL A 345 -10.28 -9.71 4.08
CA VAL A 345 -8.96 -9.14 3.82
C VAL A 345 -8.32 -8.62 5.09
N ARG A 346 -7.00 -8.78 5.22
CA ARG A 346 -6.19 -8.20 6.28
C ARG A 346 -5.22 -7.18 5.73
N THR A 347 -4.41 -7.55 4.74
CA THR A 347 -3.45 -6.63 4.12
C THR A 347 -3.62 -6.59 2.60
N VAL A 348 -3.20 -5.48 1.99
CA VAL A 348 -3.18 -5.23 0.55
C VAL A 348 -1.77 -4.81 0.17
N ILE A 349 -1.23 -5.45 -0.86
CA ILE A 349 0.13 -5.21 -1.36
C ILE A 349 0.03 -4.83 -2.83
N ALA A 350 0.75 -3.80 -3.27
CA ALA A 350 0.89 -3.44 -4.68
C ALA A 350 2.36 -3.52 -5.09
N ALA A 351 2.68 -4.34 -6.10
CA ALA A 351 4.05 -4.58 -6.55
C ALA A 351 4.07 -5.11 -8.00
N ASP A 352 5.21 -4.98 -8.68
CA ASP A 352 5.46 -5.53 -10.02
C ASP A 352 6.24 -6.84 -9.84
N PHE A 353 5.53 -7.98 -9.75
CA PHE A 353 6.13 -9.25 -9.31
C PHE A 353 6.86 -9.99 -10.41
N ASP A 354 6.46 -9.79 -11.67
CA ASP A 354 7.06 -10.44 -12.84
C ASP A 354 7.86 -9.47 -13.73
N ASN A 355 8.17 -8.29 -13.19
CA ASN A 355 8.97 -7.27 -13.85
C ASN A 355 8.41 -6.87 -15.23
N ASP A 356 7.10 -6.94 -15.44
CA ASP A 356 6.44 -6.76 -16.73
C ASP A 356 5.99 -5.32 -17.01
N GLN A 357 6.28 -4.41 -16.05
CA GLN A 357 5.94 -2.98 -16.01
C GLN A 357 4.54 -2.67 -15.45
N GLU A 358 3.63 -3.65 -15.37
CA GLU A 358 2.33 -3.49 -14.75
C GLU A 358 2.41 -3.74 -13.24
N LEU A 359 1.45 -3.20 -12.50
CA LEU A 359 1.37 -3.44 -11.06
C LEU A 359 0.33 -4.51 -10.78
N GLU A 360 0.72 -5.47 -9.97
CA GLU A 360 -0.21 -6.39 -9.33
C GLU A 360 -0.68 -5.87 -7.98
N ILE A 361 -1.89 -6.30 -7.60
CA ILE A 361 -2.50 -6.08 -6.29
C ILE A 361 -2.79 -7.45 -5.68
N PHE A 362 -2.17 -7.74 -4.55
CA PHE A 362 -2.37 -8.95 -3.77
C PHE A 362 -3.21 -8.66 -2.52
N PHE A 363 -4.31 -9.39 -2.37
CA PHE A 363 -5.17 -9.39 -1.19
C PHE A 363 -4.84 -10.60 -0.32
N ASN A 364 -4.31 -10.34 0.87
CA ASN A 364 -4.11 -11.37 1.89
C ASN A 364 -5.36 -11.51 2.75
N ASN A 365 -5.96 -12.69 2.73
CA ASN A 365 -7.19 -13.02 3.44
C ASN A 365 -6.89 -13.88 4.67
N ILE A 366 -7.75 -13.76 5.68
CA ILE A 366 -7.71 -14.64 6.86
C ILE A 366 -8.78 -15.73 6.77
N ALA A 367 -8.35 -16.99 6.84
CA ALA A 367 -9.23 -18.12 7.12
C ALA A 367 -9.55 -18.17 8.62
N TYR A 368 -10.74 -17.72 9.02
CA TYR A 368 -11.15 -17.64 10.43
C TYR A 368 -12.40 -18.47 10.76
N ARG A 369 -13.42 -18.46 9.90
CA ARG A 369 -14.66 -19.27 10.01
C ARG A 369 -14.79 -20.31 8.90
N SER A 370 -14.20 -20.01 7.75
CA SER A 370 -14.20 -20.85 6.56
C SER A 370 -12.97 -20.54 5.74
N SER A 371 -12.67 -21.45 4.82
CA SER A 371 -11.71 -21.24 3.74
C SER A 371 -11.90 -19.87 3.09
N SER A 372 -10.82 -19.11 2.94
CA SER A 372 -10.80 -17.76 2.37
C SER A 372 -9.48 -17.55 1.65
N ALA A 373 -9.46 -17.89 0.36
CA ALA A 373 -8.25 -17.80 -0.46
C ALA A 373 -7.79 -16.36 -0.67
N ASN A 374 -6.47 -16.17 -0.71
CA ASN A 374 -5.84 -14.95 -1.20
C ASN A 374 -6.18 -14.71 -2.67
N ARG A 375 -6.09 -13.45 -3.11
CA ARG A 375 -6.45 -13.06 -4.48
C ARG A 375 -5.38 -12.16 -5.07
N LEU A 376 -5.15 -12.28 -6.37
CA LEU A 376 -4.14 -11.52 -7.10
C LEU A 376 -4.79 -10.91 -8.34
N PHE A 377 -4.48 -9.65 -8.60
CA PHE A 377 -4.95 -8.95 -9.79
C PHE A 377 -3.81 -8.19 -10.45
N ARG A 378 -3.82 -8.11 -11.77
CA ARG A 378 -2.99 -7.18 -12.53
C ARG A 378 -3.80 -5.97 -12.95
N VAL A 379 -3.23 -4.78 -12.80
CA VAL A 379 -3.80 -3.54 -13.31
C VAL A 379 -3.06 -3.17 -14.59
N ILE A 380 -3.69 -3.45 -15.73
CA ILE A 380 -3.10 -3.26 -17.04
C ILE A 380 -3.49 -1.88 -17.56
N ARG A 381 -2.49 -1.04 -17.82
CA ARG A 381 -2.71 0.27 -18.44
C ARG A 381 -3.42 0.10 -19.79
N ARG A 382 -4.44 0.94 -20.02
CA ARG A 382 -5.06 1.07 -21.34
C ARG A 382 -4.92 2.48 -21.86
N GLU A 383 -4.48 2.57 -23.11
CA GLU A 383 -4.51 3.84 -23.81
C GLU A 383 -5.97 4.33 -23.91
N HIS A 384 -6.23 5.53 -23.39
CA HIS A 384 -7.51 6.22 -23.50
C HIS A 384 -8.70 5.64 -22.70
N GLY A 385 -8.44 4.83 -21.68
CA GLY A 385 -9.49 4.35 -20.79
C GLY A 385 -8.97 4.06 -19.40
N ASP A 386 -9.90 3.77 -18.50
CA ASP A 386 -9.55 3.22 -17.19
C ASP A 386 -8.77 1.90 -17.41
N PRO A 387 -7.78 1.59 -16.57
CA PRO A 387 -6.99 0.38 -16.70
C PRO A 387 -7.89 -0.87 -16.63
N LEU A 388 -7.44 -1.94 -17.27
CA LEU A 388 -8.10 -3.24 -17.17
C LEU A 388 -7.62 -3.93 -15.89
N ILE A 389 -8.55 -4.45 -15.10
CA ILE A 389 -8.23 -5.23 -13.90
C ILE A 389 -8.46 -6.70 -14.24
N GLU A 390 -7.39 -7.47 -14.29
CA GLU A 390 -7.40 -8.90 -14.59
C GLU A 390 -7.10 -9.71 -13.32
N GLU A 391 -7.88 -10.74 -13.02
CA GLU A 391 -7.62 -11.64 -11.90
C GLU A 391 -6.63 -12.73 -12.35
N LEU A 392 -5.52 -12.86 -11.63
CA LEU A 392 -4.46 -13.81 -11.92
C LEU A 392 -4.56 -15.05 -11.03
N ASN A 393 -3.80 -16.09 -11.38
CA ASN A 393 -3.64 -17.28 -10.54
C ASN A 393 -2.50 -17.06 -9.54
N PRO A 394 -2.77 -16.94 -8.22
CA PRO A 394 -1.71 -16.75 -7.23
C PRO A 394 -0.75 -17.93 -7.10
N GLY A 395 -1.13 -19.13 -7.56
CA GLY A 395 -0.33 -20.34 -7.33
C GLY A 395 -0.38 -20.78 -5.87
N ASP A 396 0.77 -21.12 -5.29
CA ASP A 396 0.83 -21.61 -3.90
C ASP A 396 0.44 -20.54 -2.88
N ALA A 397 0.60 -19.26 -3.24
CA ALA A 397 0.17 -18.12 -2.41
C ALA A 397 -1.35 -17.98 -2.30
N LEU A 398 -2.14 -18.88 -2.91
CA LEU A 398 -3.60 -18.92 -2.75
C LEU A 398 -4.03 -19.16 -1.29
N GLU A 399 -3.25 -19.93 -0.53
CA GLU A 399 -3.45 -20.28 0.89
C GLU A 399 -4.90 -20.20 1.41
N PRO A 400 -5.82 -21.04 0.91
CA PRO A 400 -7.24 -21.00 1.29
C PRO A 400 -7.51 -21.19 2.78
N GLU A 401 -6.61 -21.89 3.48
CA GLU A 401 -6.67 -22.09 4.93
C GLU A 401 -5.66 -21.21 5.69
N GLY A 402 -4.99 -20.29 4.98
CA GLY A 402 -4.00 -19.38 5.53
C GLY A 402 -4.65 -18.37 6.47
N ARG A 403 -4.02 -18.14 7.62
CA ARG A 403 -4.52 -17.21 8.64
C ARG A 403 -3.80 -15.87 8.56
N GLY A 404 -3.81 -15.30 7.36
CA GLY A 404 -3.06 -14.11 7.02
C GLY A 404 -3.33 -12.98 8.00
N THR A 405 -2.30 -12.25 8.39
CA THR A 405 -2.42 -11.06 9.26
C THR A 405 -1.66 -9.87 8.73
N GLY A 406 -0.59 -10.10 7.99
CA GLY A 406 0.22 -9.11 7.32
C GLY A 406 1.10 -9.74 6.25
N GLY A 407 1.91 -8.92 5.61
CA GLY A 407 2.87 -9.37 4.61
C GLY A 407 3.64 -8.23 3.99
N VAL A 408 4.79 -8.56 3.42
CA VAL A 408 5.70 -7.62 2.76
C VAL A 408 6.22 -8.24 1.47
N VAL A 409 6.74 -7.37 0.61
CA VAL A 409 7.53 -7.75 -0.56
C VAL A 409 8.94 -7.22 -0.40
N THR A 410 9.92 -8.03 -0.78
CA THR A 410 11.33 -7.65 -0.79
C THR A 410 12.11 -8.58 -1.71
N ASP A 411 13.08 -8.04 -2.43
CA ASP A 411 14.13 -8.85 -3.09
C ASP A 411 15.27 -9.08 -2.09
N PHE A 412 15.11 -10.10 -1.24
CA PHE A 412 16.02 -10.39 -0.13
C PHE A 412 17.29 -11.15 -0.54
N ASP A 413 17.31 -11.81 -1.70
CA ASP A 413 18.50 -12.50 -2.21
C ASP A 413 19.25 -11.71 -3.29
N GLY A 414 18.69 -10.58 -3.72
CA GLY A 414 19.31 -9.62 -4.64
C GLY A 414 19.29 -10.11 -6.09
N ASP A 415 18.33 -10.95 -6.46
CA ASP A 415 18.19 -11.47 -7.83
C ASP A 415 17.33 -10.56 -8.73
N GLY A 416 16.70 -9.53 -8.17
CA GLY A 416 15.87 -8.57 -8.86
C GLY A 416 14.40 -8.97 -9.01
N MET A 417 14.00 -10.12 -8.46
CA MET A 417 12.62 -10.55 -8.37
C MET A 417 12.11 -10.26 -6.96
N LEU A 418 10.91 -9.68 -6.86
CA LEU A 418 10.29 -9.45 -5.57
C LEU A 418 9.74 -10.77 -4.99
N ASP A 419 10.19 -11.12 -3.79
CA ASP A 419 9.67 -12.25 -3.04
C ASP A 419 8.55 -11.80 -2.08
N LEU A 420 7.53 -12.64 -1.91
CA LEU A 420 6.37 -12.39 -1.05
C LEU A 420 6.51 -13.15 0.27
N ILE A 421 6.43 -12.44 1.39
CA ILE A 421 6.43 -13.03 2.74
C ILE A 421 5.11 -12.71 3.41
N LEU A 422 4.41 -13.76 3.85
CA LEU A 422 3.13 -13.64 4.55
C LEU A 422 3.28 -14.08 6.00
N SER A 423 2.76 -13.24 6.89
CA SER A 423 2.62 -13.58 8.30
C SER A 423 1.22 -14.10 8.59
N HIS A 424 1.17 -14.96 9.60
CA HIS A 424 -0.03 -15.65 10.00
C HIS A 424 -0.16 -15.64 11.51
N GLY A 425 -1.38 -15.45 11.98
CA GLY A 425 -1.64 -15.56 13.40
C GLY A 425 -2.64 -14.55 13.90
N GLU A 426 -3.85 -15.00 14.17
CA GLU A 426 -4.84 -14.24 14.93
C GLU A 426 -5.90 -15.21 15.40
N SER A 427 -6.46 -15.97 14.45
CA SER A 427 -7.42 -17.03 14.75
C SER A 427 -6.75 -18.27 15.36
N MET A 428 -5.50 -18.59 14.97
CA MET A 428 -4.67 -19.66 15.57
C MET A 428 -3.24 -19.61 15.01
N ALA A 429 -2.29 -20.14 15.79
CA ALA A 429 -0.86 -20.11 15.46
C ALA A 429 -0.51 -20.81 14.13
N GLN A 430 0.40 -20.21 13.37
CA GLN A 430 0.89 -20.69 12.08
C GLN A 430 2.25 -20.01 11.76
N PRO A 431 3.22 -20.74 11.19
CA PRO A 431 4.50 -20.15 10.76
C PRO A 431 4.32 -19.17 9.59
N LEU A 432 5.35 -18.41 9.28
CA LEU A 432 5.42 -17.57 8.08
C LEU A 432 5.46 -18.43 6.81
N SER A 433 4.93 -17.89 5.71
CA SER A 433 5.09 -18.44 4.37
C SER A 433 5.94 -17.51 3.51
N VAL A 434 6.81 -18.09 2.68
CA VAL A 434 7.69 -17.38 1.73
C VAL A 434 7.42 -17.92 0.33
N PHE A 435 7.20 -17.01 -0.61
CA PHE A 435 6.89 -17.32 -2.00
C PHE A 435 7.79 -16.55 -2.94
N ARG A 436 8.16 -17.19 -4.06
CA ARG A 436 8.89 -16.57 -5.16
C ARG A 436 8.03 -16.43 -6.40
N GLY A 437 8.29 -15.37 -7.18
CA GLY A 437 7.74 -15.23 -8.52
C GLY A 437 8.24 -16.35 -9.45
N ASN A 438 7.35 -16.85 -10.31
CA ASN A 438 7.64 -17.90 -11.30
C ASN A 438 7.71 -17.39 -12.73
N GLN A 439 7.55 -16.08 -12.92
CA GLN A 439 7.45 -15.43 -14.22
C GLN A 439 8.39 -14.23 -14.20
N GLY A 440 8.77 -13.71 -15.37
CA GLY A 440 9.54 -12.46 -15.42
C GLY A 440 11.06 -12.54 -15.27
N PHE A 441 11.65 -13.72 -15.04
CA PHE A 441 13.10 -13.88 -14.78
C PHE A 441 14.06 -13.32 -15.84
N SER A 442 13.56 -13.07 -17.04
CA SER A 442 14.38 -12.52 -18.14
C SER A 442 14.04 -11.07 -18.44
N ASN A 443 13.11 -10.47 -17.72
CA ASN A 443 12.76 -9.07 -17.82
C ASN A 443 13.83 -8.23 -17.12
N ASN A 444 14.05 -7.04 -17.66
CA ASN A 444 14.91 -6.06 -17.03
C ASN A 444 14.22 -5.48 -15.79
N TRP A 445 15.01 -5.03 -14.83
CA TRP A 445 14.54 -4.34 -13.63
C TRP A 445 15.52 -3.24 -13.23
N LEU A 446 15.06 -2.32 -12.39
CA LEU A 446 15.89 -1.33 -11.72
C LEU A 446 15.31 -1.03 -10.33
N ARG A 447 16.16 -0.98 -9.31
CA ARG A 447 15.77 -0.64 -7.94
C ARG A 447 16.41 0.67 -7.55
N VAL A 448 15.66 1.56 -6.91
CA VAL A 448 16.14 2.91 -6.52
C VAL A 448 15.93 3.12 -5.03
N VAL A 449 17.01 3.44 -4.32
CA VAL A 449 17.06 3.66 -2.87
C VAL A 449 17.41 5.13 -2.59
N PRO A 450 16.43 6.01 -2.41
CA PRO A 450 16.70 7.39 -2.04
C PRO A 450 17.03 7.50 -0.55
N ARG A 451 18.05 8.32 -0.23
CA ARG A 451 18.51 8.58 1.14
C ARG A 451 18.07 9.96 1.62
N THR A 452 17.86 10.13 2.93
CA THR A 452 17.66 11.44 3.56
C THR A 452 18.99 12.19 3.70
N GLN A 453 18.94 13.45 4.16
CA GLN A 453 20.15 14.21 4.48
C GLN A 453 21.00 13.60 5.61
N PHE A 454 20.43 12.67 6.38
CA PHE A 454 21.12 11.95 7.46
C PHE A 454 21.66 10.59 7.02
N GLY A 455 21.32 10.13 5.80
CA GLY A 455 21.75 8.83 5.26
C GLY A 455 20.74 7.69 5.47
N ALA A 456 19.67 7.91 6.24
CA ALA A 456 18.57 6.95 6.38
C ALA A 456 17.75 6.84 5.08
N PHE A 457 16.81 5.90 5.01
CA PHE A 457 15.93 5.76 3.87
C PHE A 457 14.90 6.90 3.79
N ALA A 458 14.63 7.39 2.57
CA ALA A 458 13.72 8.52 2.34
C ALA A 458 12.26 8.08 2.16
N ARG A 459 11.64 7.52 3.21
CA ARG A 459 10.20 7.19 3.26
C ARG A 459 9.34 8.44 2.99
N GLY A 460 8.29 8.26 2.20
CA GLY A 460 7.45 9.32 1.64
C GLY A 460 8.02 9.99 0.39
N ALA A 461 9.24 9.67 -0.05
CA ALA A 461 9.78 10.21 -1.31
C ALA A 461 9.06 9.64 -2.53
N LYS A 462 8.96 10.46 -3.59
CA LYS A 462 8.44 10.07 -4.89
C LYS A 462 9.60 9.81 -5.84
N VAL A 463 9.59 8.64 -6.48
CA VAL A 463 10.60 8.25 -7.47
C VAL A 463 9.90 8.06 -8.82
N VAL A 464 10.36 8.79 -9.84
CA VAL A 464 9.88 8.67 -11.21
C VAL A 464 11.02 8.14 -12.08
N LEU A 465 10.80 7.00 -12.71
CA LEU A 465 11.73 6.41 -13.68
C LEU A 465 11.19 6.64 -15.09
N TYR A 466 11.98 7.28 -15.94
CA TYR A 466 11.64 7.49 -17.34
C TYR A 466 12.32 6.42 -18.18
N THR A 467 11.55 5.74 -19.01
CA THR A 467 12.07 4.71 -19.91
C THR A 467 12.12 5.20 -21.35
N LYS A 468 12.89 4.49 -22.20
CA LYS A 468 13.06 4.84 -23.60
C LYS A 468 11.78 4.65 -24.43
N LYS A 469 10.87 3.77 -24.04
CA LYS A 469 9.66 3.42 -24.83
C LYS A 469 8.35 3.51 -24.05
N SER A 470 8.32 3.00 -22.83
CA SER A 470 7.11 2.89 -22.01
C SER A 470 6.71 4.16 -21.25
N GLY A 471 7.59 5.16 -21.21
CA GLY A 471 7.33 6.47 -20.59
C GLY A 471 7.72 6.51 -19.12
N ALA A 472 6.99 7.28 -18.32
CA ALA A 472 7.28 7.47 -16.91
C ALA A 472 6.57 6.43 -16.02
N HIS A 473 7.30 5.91 -15.05
CA HIS A 473 6.83 5.01 -14.00
C HIS A 473 7.03 5.66 -12.65
N LEU A 474 5.98 5.75 -11.84
CA LEU A 474 6.04 6.35 -10.50
C LEU A 474 6.00 5.27 -9.42
N ARG A 475 6.86 5.43 -8.42
CA ARG A 475 6.84 4.69 -7.15
C ARG A 475 6.94 5.66 -5.98
N ILE A 476 6.39 5.28 -4.85
CA ILE A 476 6.49 6.00 -3.59
C ILE A 476 7.30 5.12 -2.66
N ILE A 477 8.29 5.71 -1.99
CA ILE A 477 8.97 4.99 -0.91
C ILE A 477 8.03 4.98 0.26
N ASP A 478 7.64 3.78 0.66
CA ASP A 478 6.58 3.60 1.61
C ASP A 478 6.96 4.09 3.02
N GLY A 479 6.07 4.86 3.65
CA GLY A 479 6.14 5.19 5.08
C GLY A 479 5.18 4.37 5.94
N GLY A 480 4.37 3.49 5.35
CA GLY A 480 3.46 2.58 6.03
C GLY A 480 2.52 1.94 5.03
N SER A 481 2.25 0.64 5.13
CA SER A 481 1.43 -0.05 4.15
C SER A 481 0.68 -1.22 4.72
N GLY A 482 -0.30 -1.67 3.94
CA GLY A 482 -1.13 -2.78 4.30
C GLY A 482 -1.82 -2.52 5.63
N TYR A 483 -1.90 -3.56 6.44
CA TYR A 483 -2.35 -3.49 7.82
C TYR A 483 -1.20 -3.95 8.71
N LEU A 484 -0.75 -3.12 9.65
CA LEU A 484 0.34 -3.42 10.59
C LEU A 484 1.74 -3.57 9.96
N CYS A 485 1.91 -3.22 8.67
CA CYS A 485 3.09 -3.55 7.89
C CYS A 485 3.80 -2.31 7.33
N GLU A 486 5.01 -2.53 6.83
CA GLU A 486 5.80 -1.52 6.10
C GLU A 486 6.67 -2.22 5.05
N MET A 487 6.55 -1.80 3.78
CA MET A 487 7.33 -2.40 2.70
C MET A 487 8.82 -2.02 2.79
N GLU A 488 9.65 -2.70 2.01
CA GLU A 488 11.03 -2.28 1.80
C GLU A 488 11.08 -0.82 1.33
N PRO A 489 12.05 -0.03 1.79
CA PRO A 489 12.16 1.38 1.41
C PRO A 489 12.86 1.55 0.05
N VAL A 490 12.38 0.82 -0.96
CA VAL A 490 12.96 0.73 -2.30
C VAL A 490 11.89 0.94 -3.36
N ALA A 491 12.17 1.82 -4.32
CA ALA A 491 11.35 1.93 -5.52
C ALA A 491 11.79 0.86 -6.52
N HIS A 492 11.01 -0.22 -6.61
CA HIS A 492 11.23 -1.30 -7.58
C HIS A 492 10.50 -1.03 -8.91
N PHE A 493 11.23 -1.16 -10.01
CA PHE A 493 10.72 -1.00 -11.36
C PHE A 493 11.00 -2.25 -12.20
N GLY A 494 9.96 -3.00 -12.54
CA GLY A 494 10.00 -3.92 -13.66
C GLY A 494 10.00 -3.16 -14.98
N LEU A 495 10.91 -3.53 -15.87
CA LEU A 495 11.13 -2.86 -17.15
C LEU A 495 10.80 -3.74 -18.34
N GLY A 496 10.43 -5.00 -18.15
CA GLY A 496 10.14 -5.92 -19.25
C GLY A 496 11.33 -6.03 -20.20
N ARG A 497 11.17 -5.50 -21.41
CA ARG A 497 12.24 -5.41 -22.44
C ARG A 497 12.69 -3.98 -22.73
N ASP A 498 12.20 -3.02 -21.96
CA ASP A 498 12.59 -1.62 -22.06
C ASP A 498 13.86 -1.34 -21.25
N GLU A 499 14.37 -0.12 -21.40
CA GLU A 499 15.50 0.38 -20.64
C GLU A 499 15.13 1.73 -20.01
N ALA A 500 15.64 1.97 -18.81
CA ALA A 500 15.56 3.29 -18.21
C ALA A 500 16.47 4.26 -18.95
N SER A 501 16.08 5.53 -18.95
CA SER A 501 16.81 6.65 -19.54
C SER A 501 17.25 7.64 -18.46
N SER A 502 16.37 7.91 -17.50
CA SER A 502 16.63 8.80 -16.38
C SER A 502 15.76 8.47 -15.18
N VAL A 503 16.21 8.87 -14.00
CA VAL A 503 15.47 8.79 -12.74
C VAL A 503 15.38 10.17 -12.09
N GLU A 504 14.23 10.47 -11.53
CA GLU A 504 13.96 11.66 -10.74
C GLU A 504 13.45 11.26 -9.35
N VAL A 505 14.02 11.85 -8.31
CA VAL A 505 13.60 11.66 -6.91
C VAL A 505 13.14 13.00 -6.37
N THR A 506 11.96 13.04 -5.74
CA THR A 506 11.44 14.18 -4.99
C THR A 506 11.26 13.80 -3.52
N TRP A 507 11.90 14.55 -2.62
CA TRP A 507 11.80 14.34 -1.17
C TRP A 507 10.61 15.09 -0.57
N PRO A 508 10.19 14.78 0.67
CA PRO A 508 9.04 15.40 1.30
C PRO A 508 9.14 16.92 1.53
N ASP A 509 10.34 17.51 1.49
CA ASP A 509 10.56 18.97 1.49
C ASP A 509 10.42 19.63 0.10
N GLY A 510 10.18 18.84 -0.93
CA GLY A 510 10.09 19.28 -2.31
C GLY A 510 11.45 19.45 -3.01
N LYS A 511 12.58 19.15 -2.36
CA LYS A 511 13.84 19.04 -3.08
C LYS A 511 13.78 17.89 -4.07
N MET A 512 14.53 18.03 -5.15
CA MET A 512 14.49 17.12 -6.28
C MET A 512 15.87 16.93 -6.87
N VAL A 513 16.14 15.72 -7.35
CA VAL A 513 17.34 15.35 -8.12
C VAL A 513 16.90 14.54 -9.31
N SER A 514 17.45 14.86 -10.48
CA SER A 514 17.28 14.09 -11.70
C SER A 514 18.65 13.66 -12.22
N ARG A 515 18.80 12.42 -12.67
CA ARG A 515 20.04 11.92 -13.30
C ARG A 515 19.75 10.92 -14.40
N SER A 516 20.66 10.84 -15.37
CA SER A 516 20.62 9.80 -16.40
C SER A 516 20.89 8.43 -15.78
N VAL A 517 20.33 7.40 -16.40
CA VAL A 517 20.60 5.99 -16.10
C VAL A 517 21.28 5.37 -17.31
N ALA A 518 22.47 4.83 -17.11
CA ALA A 518 23.23 4.20 -18.17
C ALA A 518 22.73 2.76 -18.42
N SER A 519 22.93 2.24 -19.64
CA SER A 519 22.46 0.88 -19.98
C SER A 519 23.16 -0.21 -19.16
N GLU A 520 24.40 0.02 -18.69
CA GLU A 520 25.12 -0.87 -17.78
C GLU A 520 24.58 -0.89 -16.34
N GLU A 521 23.73 0.07 -15.98
CA GLU A 521 23.07 0.14 -14.67
C GLU A 521 21.75 -0.63 -14.65
N MET A 522 21.30 -1.19 -15.78
CA MET A 522 20.13 -2.06 -15.81
C MET A 522 20.37 -3.30 -14.95
N ASN A 523 19.33 -3.79 -14.29
CA ASN A 523 19.39 -4.93 -13.37
C ASN A 523 20.33 -4.69 -12.18
N SER A 524 20.26 -3.49 -11.61
CA SER A 524 21.05 -3.09 -10.46
C SER A 524 20.25 -2.23 -9.49
N VAL A 525 20.85 -1.97 -8.33
CA VAL A 525 20.32 -1.08 -7.29
C VAL A 525 21.05 0.26 -7.37
N LEU A 526 20.29 1.34 -7.49
CA LEU A 526 20.80 2.72 -7.51
C LEU A 526 20.51 3.40 -6.19
N GLU A 527 21.56 3.77 -5.46
CA GLU A 527 21.41 4.67 -4.32
C GLU A 527 21.43 6.13 -4.79
N ILE A 528 20.43 6.91 -4.34
CA ILE A 528 20.30 8.32 -4.69
C ILE A 528 20.43 9.17 -3.41
N PRO A 529 21.54 9.89 -3.21
CA PRO A 529 21.73 10.72 -2.04
C PRO A 529 20.83 11.96 -2.08
N TYR A 530 20.53 12.48 -0.90
CA TYR A 530 19.84 13.77 -0.77
C TYR A 530 20.70 14.92 -1.33
N PRO A 531 20.11 15.86 -2.10
CA PRO A 531 20.86 16.96 -2.72
C PRO A 531 21.45 17.92 -1.69
N ARG A 532 22.75 18.23 -1.83
CA ARG A 532 23.43 19.26 -1.04
C ARG A 532 23.28 20.61 -1.72
N ASP A 533 23.30 21.70 -0.95
CA ASP A 533 23.09 23.04 -1.53
C ASP A 533 24.19 23.45 -2.52
N GLU A 534 25.39 22.85 -2.42
CA GLU A 534 26.48 23.03 -3.38
C GLU A 534 26.18 22.44 -4.76
N ASP A 535 25.33 21.41 -4.83
CA ASP A 535 24.99 20.72 -6.07
C ASP A 535 24.09 21.59 -6.99
N LYS A 536 23.45 22.65 -6.44
CA LYS A 536 22.62 23.61 -7.20
C LYS A 536 23.40 24.58 -8.09
N LEU A 537 24.73 24.65 -7.95
CA LEU A 537 25.58 25.60 -8.67
C LEU A 537 26.09 25.08 -10.01
N GLN A 538 25.76 23.84 -10.38
CA GLN A 538 26.13 23.26 -11.67
C GLN A 538 24.98 23.37 -12.67
N ASP A 539 25.30 23.73 -13.92
CA ASP A 539 24.33 23.68 -15.01
C ASP A 539 23.78 22.25 -15.12
N PRO A 540 22.46 22.06 -15.28
CA PRO A 540 21.89 20.74 -15.33
C PRO A 540 22.43 19.97 -16.55
N THR A 541 22.95 18.77 -16.28
CA THR A 541 23.44 17.88 -17.35
C THR A 541 22.31 17.55 -18.31
N PRO A 542 22.55 17.52 -19.63
CA PRO A 542 21.55 17.09 -20.60
C PRO A 542 20.96 15.71 -20.22
N LEU A 543 19.64 15.63 -20.12
CA LEU A 543 18.90 14.47 -19.65
C LEU A 543 17.97 13.94 -20.74
N GLU A 544 17.99 12.62 -20.97
CA GLU A 544 17.01 11.97 -21.81
C GLU A 544 15.77 11.65 -20.95
N CYS A 545 14.71 12.45 -21.12
CA CYS A 545 13.48 12.37 -20.32
C CYS A 545 12.51 11.26 -20.74
N GLY A 546 12.90 10.42 -21.70
CA GLY A 546 12.01 9.40 -22.25
C GLY A 546 10.88 9.97 -23.13
N GLN A 547 10.07 9.09 -23.68
CA GLN A 547 9.00 9.45 -24.61
C GLN A 547 7.90 10.28 -23.93
N GLY A 548 7.53 11.41 -24.55
CA GLY A 548 6.47 12.30 -24.05
C GLY A 548 6.94 13.37 -23.05
N PHE A 549 8.22 13.40 -22.70
CA PHE A 549 8.78 14.36 -21.76
C PHE A 549 9.94 15.14 -22.36
N SER A 550 10.13 16.37 -21.90
CA SER A 550 11.21 17.24 -22.34
C SER A 550 11.93 17.86 -21.14
N GLN A 551 13.26 17.94 -21.25
CA GLN A 551 14.08 18.57 -20.23
C GLN A 551 13.85 20.08 -20.26
N GLN A 552 13.55 20.66 -19.09
CA GLN A 552 13.44 22.10 -18.89
C GLN A 552 14.80 22.73 -18.54
N GLU A 553 14.88 24.06 -18.55
CA GLU A 553 16.13 24.79 -18.22
C GLU A 553 16.66 24.48 -16.80
N ASN A 554 15.79 24.08 -15.88
CA ASN A 554 16.14 23.66 -14.52
C ASN A 554 16.62 22.20 -14.43
N GLY A 555 16.68 21.49 -15.56
CA GLY A 555 17.16 20.11 -15.65
C GLY A 555 16.11 19.02 -15.47
N HIS A 556 14.86 19.38 -15.17
CA HIS A 556 13.79 18.42 -14.86
C HIS A 556 13.04 17.96 -16.11
N CYS A 557 12.48 16.75 -16.03
CA CYS A 557 11.66 16.18 -17.08
C CYS A 557 10.20 16.59 -16.88
N MET A 558 9.72 17.50 -17.73
CA MET A 558 8.32 17.90 -17.72
C MET A 558 7.55 17.24 -18.85
N ASP A 559 6.30 16.92 -18.54
CA ASP A 559 5.32 16.43 -19.50
C ASP A 559 5.22 17.40 -20.68
N THR A 560 5.36 16.87 -21.88
CA THR A 560 5.32 17.67 -23.10
C THR A 560 3.87 17.85 -23.51
N ASN A 561 3.39 19.08 -23.60
CA ASN A 561 2.01 19.29 -24.04
C ASN A 561 1.89 19.18 -25.57
N GLU A 562 1.66 17.96 -26.09
CA GLU A 562 1.63 17.74 -27.54
C GLU A 562 0.45 18.45 -28.20
N CYS A 563 -0.63 18.70 -27.48
CA CYS A 563 -1.76 19.47 -27.99
C CYS A 563 -1.41 20.93 -28.31
N ILE A 564 -0.46 21.50 -27.57
CA ILE A 564 0.05 22.86 -27.83
C ILE A 564 1.18 22.80 -28.87
N GLN A 565 2.09 21.84 -28.72
CA GLN A 565 3.27 21.74 -29.58
C GLN A 565 2.94 21.32 -31.02
N PHE A 566 1.88 20.52 -31.19
CA PHE A 566 1.45 19.97 -32.47
C PHE A 566 -0.06 20.24 -32.70
N PRO A 567 -0.44 21.42 -33.23
CA PRO A 567 -1.84 21.86 -33.37
C PRO A 567 -2.76 20.98 -34.23
N PHE A 568 -2.21 20.00 -34.94
CA PHE A 568 -2.94 19.04 -35.80
C PHE A 568 -2.59 17.59 -35.46
N VAL A 569 -2.14 17.33 -34.23
CA VAL A 569 -1.79 15.99 -33.77
C VAL A 569 -2.99 15.02 -33.83
N CYS A 570 -4.19 15.56 -33.70
CA CYS A 570 -5.43 14.80 -33.76
C CYS A 570 -6.04 14.70 -35.16
N PRO A 571 -6.56 13.53 -35.54
CA PRO A 571 -7.18 13.34 -36.85
C PRO A 571 -8.53 14.07 -36.92
N ARG A 572 -8.98 14.38 -38.14
CA ARG A 572 -10.18 15.21 -38.38
C ARG A 572 -11.47 14.63 -37.80
N ASP A 573 -11.57 13.31 -37.67
CA ASP A 573 -12.74 12.64 -37.09
C ASP A 573 -12.77 12.74 -35.56
N LYS A 574 -11.64 13.01 -34.90
CA LYS A 574 -11.49 13.23 -33.45
C LYS A 574 -10.65 14.49 -33.17
N PRO A 575 -11.13 15.69 -33.53
CA PRO A 575 -10.28 16.88 -33.62
C PRO A 575 -9.86 17.46 -32.27
N VAL A 576 -10.46 17.03 -31.15
CA VAL A 576 -10.18 17.62 -29.83
C VAL A 576 -9.01 16.89 -29.20
N CYS A 577 -7.88 17.58 -29.04
CA CYS A 577 -6.72 17.09 -28.31
C CYS A 577 -6.85 17.37 -26.80
N VAL A 578 -6.48 16.38 -25.99
CA VAL A 578 -6.40 16.46 -24.53
C VAL A 578 -5.04 15.92 -24.11
N ASN A 579 -4.23 16.75 -23.47
CA ASN A 579 -2.92 16.35 -23.00
C ASN A 579 -3.04 15.30 -21.87
N THR A 580 -2.13 14.33 -21.83
CA THR A 580 -2.03 13.31 -20.79
C THR A 580 -0.59 13.19 -20.33
N TYR A 581 -0.32 12.53 -19.20
CA TYR A 581 1.04 12.41 -18.71
C TYR A 581 1.89 11.51 -19.64
N GLY A 582 2.89 12.10 -20.26
CA GLY A 582 3.78 11.48 -21.25
C GLY A 582 3.13 11.17 -22.60
N SER A 583 1.96 11.73 -22.92
CA SER A 583 1.25 11.48 -24.18
C SER A 583 0.06 12.44 -24.39
N TYR A 584 -0.76 12.23 -25.42
CA TYR A 584 -2.01 12.96 -25.65
C TYR A 584 -3.15 12.04 -26.09
N ARG A 585 -4.38 12.55 -26.02
CA ARG A 585 -5.59 11.87 -26.47
C ARG A 585 -6.39 12.73 -27.44
N CYS A 586 -6.90 12.09 -28.49
CA CYS A 586 -7.83 12.68 -29.43
C CYS A 586 -9.27 12.19 -29.20
N ARG A 587 -10.23 13.11 -29.11
CA ARG A 587 -11.66 12.80 -28.94
C ARG A 587 -12.55 13.54 -29.94
N THR A 588 -13.74 12.99 -30.15
CA THR A 588 -14.79 13.65 -30.93
C THR A 588 -15.39 14.82 -30.15
N ASN A 589 -15.96 15.80 -30.84
CA ASN A 589 -16.81 16.81 -30.19
C ASN A 589 -18.00 16.12 -29.50
N LYS A 590 -18.31 16.54 -28.28
CA LYS A 590 -19.51 16.11 -27.56
C LYS A 590 -20.75 16.42 -28.42
N ARG A 591 -21.62 15.43 -28.66
CA ARG A 591 -22.88 15.68 -29.38
C ARG A 591 -23.86 16.33 -28.45
N CYS A 592 -24.20 17.59 -28.73
CA CYS A 592 -25.16 18.36 -27.95
C CYS A 592 -26.58 18.22 -28.50
N SER A 593 -27.57 18.30 -27.62
CA SER A 593 -28.99 18.33 -27.99
C SER A 593 -29.34 19.63 -28.72
N ARG A 594 -30.43 19.61 -29.49
CA ARG A 594 -30.85 20.73 -30.34
C ARG A 594 -31.00 22.02 -29.52
N GLY A 595 -30.30 23.08 -29.91
CA GLY A 595 -30.27 24.37 -29.20
C GLY A 595 -29.02 24.60 -28.32
N PHE A 596 -28.13 23.61 -28.25
CA PHE A 596 -26.85 23.71 -27.55
C PHE A 596 -25.71 23.32 -28.49
N GLU A 597 -24.60 24.06 -28.41
CA GLU A 597 -23.37 23.74 -29.13
C GLU A 597 -22.29 23.35 -28.12
N PRO A 598 -21.30 22.51 -28.50
CA PRO A 598 -20.15 22.25 -27.65
C PRO A 598 -19.42 23.56 -27.35
N ASN A 599 -18.96 23.75 -26.12
CA ASN A 599 -18.04 24.83 -25.78
C ASN A 599 -16.68 24.64 -26.51
N GLU A 600 -15.81 25.66 -26.46
CA GLU A 600 -14.55 25.68 -27.22
C GLU A 600 -13.63 24.46 -26.95
N ASP A 601 -13.67 23.87 -25.76
CA ASP A 601 -12.90 22.67 -25.40
C ASP A 601 -13.67 21.34 -25.62
N GLY A 602 -14.93 21.41 -26.08
CA GLY A 602 -15.80 20.28 -26.38
C GLY A 602 -16.23 19.45 -25.17
N THR A 603 -16.04 19.93 -23.94
CA THR A 603 -16.37 19.21 -22.70
C THR A 603 -17.84 19.33 -22.29
N ALA A 604 -18.49 20.43 -22.66
CA ALA A 604 -19.83 20.80 -22.22
C ALA A 604 -20.68 21.35 -23.37
N CYS A 605 -22.00 21.26 -23.22
CA CYS A 605 -22.95 21.83 -24.17
C CYS A 605 -23.43 23.18 -23.64
N VAL A 606 -23.18 24.25 -24.37
CA VAL A 606 -23.55 25.63 -24.02
C VAL A 606 -24.67 26.12 -24.96
N GLY A 607 -25.65 26.80 -24.38
CA GLY A 607 -26.79 27.34 -25.14
C GLY A 607 -26.37 28.61 -25.88
N THR A 608 -26.84 28.78 -27.11
CA THR A 608 -26.64 30.00 -27.88
C THR A 608 -27.50 31.14 -27.30
N LEU A 609 -26.86 32.14 -26.69
CA LEU A 609 -27.52 33.39 -26.31
C LEU A 609 -27.84 34.18 -27.59
N GLY A 610 -29.13 34.24 -27.97
CA GLY A 610 -29.55 35.08 -29.09
C GLY A 610 -31.06 35.09 -29.38
N GLN A 611 -31.71 36.15 -28.90
CA GLN A 611 -33.01 36.71 -29.34
C GLN A 611 -34.31 36.13 -28.76
N SER A 612 -34.72 36.68 -27.62
CA SER A 612 -36.14 36.76 -27.24
C SER A 612 -36.89 37.73 -28.16
N PRO A 613 -38.08 37.38 -28.68
CA PRO A 613 -39.09 38.38 -29.01
C PRO A 613 -39.83 38.77 -27.73
N GLY A 614 -39.89 40.08 -27.47
CA GLY A 614 -40.64 40.67 -26.36
C GLY A 614 -42.16 40.41 -26.42
N PRO A 615 -42.89 40.74 -25.35
CA PRO A 615 -44.19 40.16 -25.04
C PRO A 615 -45.34 40.83 -25.80
N ARG A 616 -46.41 40.07 -26.08
CA ARG A 616 -47.75 40.63 -26.33
C ARG A 616 -48.71 40.25 -25.21
N PRO A 617 -49.53 41.20 -24.72
CA PRO A 617 -50.41 41.00 -23.57
C PRO A 617 -51.81 40.57 -24.00
N THR A 618 -52.45 39.66 -23.24
CA THR A 618 -53.90 39.69 -22.97
C THR A 618 -54.23 38.79 -21.77
N THR A 619 -54.84 39.42 -20.77
CA THR A 619 -55.47 38.91 -19.54
C THR A 619 -56.84 38.21 -19.81
N PRO A 620 -57.63 37.81 -18.80
CA PRO A 620 -57.44 36.63 -17.94
C PRO A 620 -58.72 35.74 -17.89
N SER A 621 -58.62 34.54 -17.34
CA SER A 621 -59.79 33.81 -16.84
C SER A 621 -59.55 33.46 -15.38
N ALA A 622 -60.48 33.92 -14.56
CA ALA A 622 -60.48 33.85 -13.11
C ALA A 622 -60.95 32.48 -12.61
N ALA A 623 -60.36 32.01 -11.50
CA ALA A 623 -61.12 31.56 -10.34
C ALA A 623 -60.18 31.31 -9.15
N ALA A 624 -60.45 32.07 -8.07
CA ALA A 624 -60.32 31.76 -6.63
C ALA A 624 -59.02 31.06 -6.14
N ALA A 625 -58.12 31.68 -5.36
CA ALA A 625 -58.27 32.44 -4.11
C ALA A 625 -58.89 31.64 -2.94
N THR A 626 -58.02 31.11 -2.06
CA THR A 626 -57.98 31.24 -0.58
C THR A 626 -56.79 30.40 -0.07
N ALA A 627 -55.73 30.98 0.52
CA ALA A 627 -55.56 31.29 1.97
C ALA A 627 -55.65 30.03 2.85
N ALA A 628 -54.77 29.71 3.81
CA ALA A 628 -53.64 30.40 4.43
C ALA A 628 -52.81 29.36 5.22
N ALA A 629 -51.66 29.81 5.73
CA ALA A 629 -50.73 29.14 6.63
C ALA A 629 -51.35 28.66 7.97
N ALA A 630 -50.79 27.60 8.56
CA ALA A 630 -50.00 27.66 9.80
C ALA A 630 -49.73 26.27 10.43
N ALA A 631 -48.50 26.16 10.95
CA ALA A 631 -47.86 25.20 11.86
C ALA A 631 -48.71 24.28 12.78
N SER A 632 -48.26 23.02 12.93
CA SER A 632 -47.52 22.50 14.10
C SER A 632 -47.89 21.06 14.53
N ALA A 633 -46.83 20.33 14.91
CA ALA A 633 -46.72 19.30 15.94
C ALA A 633 -47.22 17.84 15.73
N ALA A 634 -46.24 16.95 15.91
CA ALA A 634 -46.26 15.66 16.61
C ALA A 634 -46.88 14.42 15.93
N GLY A 635 -46.02 13.38 15.80
CA GLY A 635 -46.43 12.01 15.49
C GLY A 635 -45.21 11.10 15.37
N ALA A 636 -44.78 10.52 16.49
CA ALA A 636 -43.74 9.51 16.59
C ALA A 636 -44.12 8.18 15.92
N ALA A 637 -43.16 7.52 15.26
CA ALA A 637 -43.12 6.08 15.02
C ALA A 637 -41.67 5.70 14.65
N ALA A 638 -40.92 5.17 15.62
CA ALA A 638 -40.68 3.74 15.83
C ALA A 638 -39.43 3.25 15.07
N ALA A 639 -38.30 3.35 15.77
CA ALA A 639 -37.04 2.69 15.44
C ALA A 639 -37.15 1.17 15.65
N ALA A 640 -36.56 0.40 14.75
CA ALA A 640 -36.31 -1.02 14.92
C ALA A 640 -34.79 -1.25 14.97
N PRO A 641 -34.25 -1.93 16.01
CA PRO A 641 -32.83 -2.24 16.12
C PRO A 641 -32.50 -3.52 15.34
N VAL A 642 -31.39 -3.51 14.61
CA VAL A 642 -30.80 -4.74 14.05
C VAL A 642 -29.71 -5.24 14.99
N LEU A 643 -29.89 -6.49 15.35
CA LEU A 643 -29.23 -7.34 16.32
C LEU A 643 -27.69 -7.29 16.32
N VAL A 644 -27.17 -7.05 17.52
CA VAL A 644 -25.84 -7.46 18.01
C VAL A 644 -26.04 -8.83 18.65
N ASP A 645 -25.20 -9.81 18.28
CA ASP A 645 -24.85 -11.02 19.07
C ASP A 645 -23.65 -11.71 18.38
N GLY A 646 -22.59 -12.17 19.07
CA GLY A 646 -22.41 -12.24 20.51
C GLY A 646 -20.98 -12.59 20.95
N ASP A 647 -20.78 -12.33 22.24
CA ASP A 647 -20.05 -13.07 23.27
C ASP A 647 -18.62 -13.60 23.03
N LEU A 648 -17.68 -12.90 23.67
CA LEU A 648 -16.49 -13.48 24.28
C LEU A 648 -16.76 -13.62 25.79
N ASP A 649 -17.11 -14.83 26.20
CA ASP A 649 -17.19 -15.21 27.61
C ASP A 649 -15.83 -15.79 28.04
N LEU A 650 -14.95 -14.95 28.60
CA LEU A 650 -13.74 -15.40 29.28
C LEU A 650 -14.05 -15.65 30.75
N GLY A 651 -14.44 -16.88 31.06
CA GLY A 651 -14.64 -17.36 32.41
C GLY A 651 -13.32 -17.42 33.20
N SER A 652 -13.15 -16.46 34.10
CA SER A 652 -12.19 -16.48 35.19
C SER A 652 -12.47 -17.65 36.16
N SER A 653 -11.48 -18.50 36.43
CA SER A 653 -11.54 -19.44 37.56
C SER A 653 -10.39 -19.19 38.53
N VAL A 654 -10.68 -18.39 39.57
CA VAL A 654 -9.96 -18.44 40.85
C VAL A 654 -11.00 -18.39 41.96
N LYS A 655 -11.19 -19.52 42.66
CA LYS A 655 -11.51 -19.52 44.09
C LYS A 655 -11.04 -20.82 44.74
N GLU A 656 -10.28 -20.62 45.80
CA GLU A 656 -9.62 -21.59 46.66
C GLU A 656 -10.54 -22.55 47.43
N ARG A 657 -9.97 -23.74 47.70
CA ARG A 657 -10.04 -24.62 48.90
C ARG A 657 -11.33 -25.36 49.25
N CYS A 658 -11.26 -26.70 49.23
CA CYS A 658 -10.97 -27.54 50.41
C CYS A 658 -10.90 -29.05 50.02
N GLU A 659 -9.84 -29.73 50.46
CA GLU A 659 -9.71 -31.19 50.64
C GLU A 659 -10.69 -31.74 51.72
N PRO A 660 -10.80 -33.06 52.05
CA PRO A 660 -9.95 -34.22 51.69
C PRO A 660 -10.67 -35.55 51.32
N SER A 661 -9.86 -36.59 51.06
CA SER A 661 -10.10 -38.06 51.19
C SER A 661 -11.10 -38.71 50.21
N CYS A 662 -10.85 -39.87 49.59
CA CYS A 662 -9.99 -41.05 49.83
C CYS A 662 -9.42 -41.58 48.51
#